data_AF-A0A2I2FIP5-F1
#
_entry.id   AF-A0A2I2FIP5-F1
#
_cell.length_a   1.000
_cell.length_b   1.000
_cell.length_c   1.000
_cell.angle_alpha   90.00
_cell.angle_beta   90.00
_cell.angle_gamma   90.00
#
_symmetry.space_group_name_H-M   'P 1'
#
loop_
_entity.id
_entity.type
_entity.pdbx_description
1 polymer ?
#
loop_
_entity_poly.entity_id
_entity_poly.type
_entity_poly.pdbx_seq_one_letter_code
_entity_poly.pdbx_strand_id
1 'polypeptide(L)'
;MSLRIAVLECDTPIDPLRERYGTYGDFFERLLRTSLQELGKSETELQISKWDVVNNTNYPDPKQFDALLLSGSKYDAWSDEPWILSLTDYVKRIHAQQDTPIIGICFGHQIVARALGMRVGRSDAGWEIAVLPISLGEAGWKLFQRDTLSLHQMHRDIVIEVPKECVNLGSSVLCEVQGLYQPQRLLTVQGHPEYDEFVETKLIEMRTAAGVFDPELSRDGLARVGKAHDGVVSVFEHPGHSVEDARKIAVDSLKAFQSFKKSSLDERKALATKALGIVDANKETLAQELSAQMGRPIAFAIKEVETMLKRAEYLIGKADESLKNYQGEPESGFRRFLKKKPLGVTLLVTPWNYPYLVTINTLLPSLLAGNTVILRPSPQTPLVGERLHTYFTQAGFPPNVLQLLHVGSPDVLDAVVQIPEISFVSFTGSTAGGVRLREATSKRIIPVNLELGGNDPAYVRPDADLKYVAEQLVDGAVFNQGQSCCAIERVYVHADVHDAFVVEVQKELGSYKLGDPAATSTTVGPVISQAALKNIKAHVADALAKGAQDVTPANETFANPPAQGNYLAPVVLTGANHNMEVMKEETFGPVMPIMKVSSDEEAVRLMNDSDYGLTASVWTKDIARGEELIEEIEAGTVYINRADYPSPDLAWIGWKNSGLGCTLGPHAFEAFYKLKSFHIREKQG
;
A
#
# COMPACT_ATOMS: atom_id res chain seq x y z
N MET A 1 -3.57 16.51 27.29
CA MET A 1 -2.96 17.85 27.19
C MET A 1 -3.53 18.48 25.93
N SER A 2 -3.97 19.75 25.98
CA SER A 2 -4.48 20.45 24.78
C SER A 2 -3.40 21.41 24.29
N LEU A 3 -3.14 21.41 22.98
CA LEU A 3 -2.17 22.27 22.33
C LEU A 3 -2.88 23.08 21.23
N ARG A 4 -2.89 24.39 21.39
CA ARG A 4 -3.53 25.33 20.46
C ARG A 4 -2.46 25.95 19.56
N ILE A 5 -2.59 25.82 18.24
CA ILE A 5 -1.62 26.38 17.30
C ILE A 5 -2.35 27.31 16.34
N ALA A 6 -1.83 28.53 16.20
CA ALA A 6 -2.26 29.46 15.17
C ALA A 6 -1.37 29.31 13.94
N VAL A 7 -1.95 28.93 12.81
CA VAL A 7 -1.28 28.85 11.51
C VAL A 7 -1.62 30.09 10.70
N LEU A 8 -0.61 30.90 10.41
CA LEU A 8 -0.70 32.04 9.50
C LEU A 8 -0.40 31.55 8.08
N GLU A 9 -1.41 31.63 7.22
CA GLU A 9 -1.35 31.21 5.82
C GLU A 9 -0.87 32.37 4.97
N CYS A 10 0.41 32.32 4.57
CA CYS A 10 1.11 33.37 3.84
C CYS A 10 0.97 33.26 2.31
N ASP A 11 0.15 32.32 1.81
CA ASP A 11 -0.17 32.14 0.38
C ASP A 11 -1.42 31.27 0.24
N THR A 12 -1.88 31.08 -0.98
CA THR A 12 -2.97 30.17 -1.34
C THR A 12 -2.43 29.06 -2.24
N PRO A 13 -2.68 27.77 -1.92
CA PRO A 13 -2.29 26.67 -2.80
C PRO A 13 -2.94 26.78 -4.17
N ILE A 14 -2.21 26.35 -5.21
CA ILE A 14 -2.71 26.30 -6.59
C ILE A 14 -3.84 25.26 -6.70
N ASP A 15 -4.69 25.37 -7.71
CA ASP A 15 -5.92 24.54 -7.81
C ASP A 15 -5.69 23.04 -7.62
N PRO A 16 -4.70 22.39 -8.27
CA PRO A 16 -4.45 20.95 -8.06
C PRO A 16 -4.07 20.58 -6.62
N LEU A 17 -3.43 21.49 -5.90
CA LEU A 17 -3.04 21.28 -4.51
C LEU A 17 -4.20 21.57 -3.58
N ARG A 18 -4.96 22.64 -3.83
CA ARG A 18 -6.13 23.00 -3.04
C ARG A 18 -7.22 21.93 -3.12
N GLU A 19 -7.44 21.36 -4.30
CA GLU A 19 -8.40 20.27 -4.51
C GLU A 19 -8.02 19.00 -3.75
N ARG A 20 -6.71 18.71 -3.65
CA ARG A 20 -6.21 17.49 -3.00
C ARG A 20 -6.04 17.63 -1.49
N TYR A 21 -5.57 18.79 -1.03
CA TYR A 21 -5.07 18.97 0.33
C TYR A 21 -5.72 20.12 1.09
N GLY A 22 -6.53 20.95 0.44
CA GLY A 22 -7.12 22.13 1.07
C GLY A 22 -6.15 23.32 1.15
N THR A 23 -6.21 24.08 2.23
CA THR A 23 -5.39 25.28 2.46
C THR A 23 -4.03 24.92 3.07
N TYR A 24 -3.04 25.82 3.11
CA TYR A 24 -1.75 25.49 3.77
C TYR A 24 -1.92 25.15 5.26
N GLY A 25 -2.94 25.71 5.92
CA GLY A 25 -3.35 25.32 7.26
C GLY A 25 -3.76 23.84 7.35
N ASP A 26 -4.41 23.28 6.32
CA ASP A 26 -4.73 21.85 6.24
C ASP A 26 -3.45 21.00 6.08
N PHE A 27 -2.46 21.47 5.32
CA PHE A 27 -1.16 20.79 5.19
C PHE A 27 -0.49 20.66 6.56
N PHE A 28 -0.38 21.77 7.30
CA PHE A 28 0.25 21.76 8.62
C PHE A 28 -0.57 21.02 9.66
N GLU A 29 -1.90 21.09 9.61
CA GLU A 29 -2.74 20.30 10.51
C GLU A 29 -2.47 18.81 10.34
N ARG A 30 -2.46 18.31 9.10
CA ARG A 30 -2.13 16.91 8.82
C ARG A 30 -0.71 16.57 9.28
N LEU A 31 0.28 17.39 8.91
CA LEU A 31 1.68 17.19 9.30
C LEU A 31 1.81 17.03 10.82
N LEU A 32 1.24 17.97 11.59
CA LEU A 32 1.33 17.98 13.05
C LEU A 32 0.56 16.83 13.69
N ARG A 33 -0.61 16.44 13.15
CA ARG A 33 -1.36 15.27 13.62
C ARG A 33 -0.57 13.99 13.41
N THR A 34 0.03 13.81 12.24
CA THR A 34 0.89 12.66 11.98
C THR A 34 2.10 12.64 12.91
N SER A 35 2.78 13.78 13.10
CA SER A 35 3.90 13.88 14.04
C SER A 35 3.50 13.47 15.46
N LEU A 36 2.31 13.87 15.94
CA LEU A 36 1.82 13.46 17.26
C LEU A 36 1.64 11.93 17.34
N GLN A 37 1.16 11.31 16.27
CA GLN A 37 1.01 9.86 16.21
C GLN A 37 2.36 9.15 16.24
N GLU A 38 3.33 9.58 15.44
CA GLU A 38 4.69 9.01 15.40
C GLU A 38 5.45 9.18 16.73
N LEU A 39 5.22 10.29 17.42
CA LEU A 39 5.78 10.55 18.76
C LEU A 39 5.08 9.75 19.88
N GLY A 40 4.04 8.95 19.55
CA GLY A 40 3.27 8.20 20.54
C GLY A 40 2.44 9.10 21.47
N LYS A 41 2.04 10.27 21.00
CA LYS A 41 1.29 11.31 21.74
C LYS A 41 -0.09 11.58 21.15
N SER A 42 -0.71 10.57 20.55
CA SER A 42 -2.03 10.65 19.90
C SER A 42 -3.17 11.12 20.81
N GLU A 43 -3.00 11.02 22.12
CA GLU A 43 -3.91 11.52 23.16
C GLU A 43 -3.82 13.04 23.38
N THR A 44 -2.87 13.72 22.74
CA THR A 44 -2.76 15.18 22.77
C THR A 44 -3.85 15.78 21.89
N GLU A 45 -4.71 16.61 22.48
CA GLU A 45 -5.74 17.31 21.74
C GLU A 45 -5.10 18.48 20.99
N LEU A 46 -5.00 18.37 19.66
CA LEU A 46 -4.47 19.42 18.80
C LEU A 46 -5.59 20.30 18.24
N GLN A 47 -5.57 21.59 18.59
CA GLN A 47 -6.50 22.60 18.10
C GLN A 47 -5.76 23.55 17.15
N ILE A 48 -6.11 23.54 15.86
CA ILE A 48 -5.51 24.40 14.83
C ILE A 48 -6.48 25.52 14.47
N SER A 49 -6.01 26.77 14.52
CA SER A 49 -6.71 27.92 13.93
C SER A 49 -5.95 28.44 12.71
N LYS A 50 -6.66 28.68 11.61
CA LYS A 50 -6.09 29.01 10.29
C LYS A 50 -6.42 30.47 9.96
N TRP A 51 -5.42 31.25 9.57
CA TRP A 51 -5.54 32.69 9.35
C TRP A 51 -4.91 33.07 8.02
N ASP A 52 -5.73 33.41 7.02
CA ASP A 52 -5.27 34.03 5.77
C ASP A 52 -4.80 35.46 6.06
N VAL A 53 -3.48 35.66 6.03
CA VAL A 53 -2.82 36.94 6.30
C VAL A 53 -2.44 37.70 5.01
N VAL A 54 -2.68 37.10 3.84
CA VAL A 54 -2.43 37.75 2.55
C VAL A 54 -3.60 38.66 2.20
N ASN A 55 -4.82 38.15 2.34
CA ASN A 55 -6.03 38.89 1.98
C ASN A 55 -6.67 39.66 3.15
N ASN A 56 -6.22 39.42 4.39
CA ASN A 56 -6.73 40.09 5.59
C ASN A 56 -5.60 40.57 6.50
N THR A 57 -5.86 41.64 7.26
CA THR A 57 -4.92 42.20 8.25
C THR A 57 -5.29 41.83 9.69
N ASN A 58 -6.20 40.87 9.87
CA ASN A 58 -6.62 40.39 11.17
C ASN A 58 -5.67 39.26 11.62
N TYR A 59 -5.07 39.43 12.79
CA TYR A 59 -4.17 38.46 13.40
C TYR A 59 -4.78 37.88 14.67
N PRO A 60 -4.46 36.62 15.04
CA PRO A 60 -4.96 36.01 16.26
C PRO A 60 -4.47 36.75 17.51
N ASP A 61 -5.29 36.77 18.55
CA ASP A 61 -4.86 37.25 19.87
C ASP A 61 -3.85 36.25 20.46
N PRO A 62 -2.66 36.69 20.92
CA PRO A 62 -1.66 35.80 21.53
C PRO A 62 -2.20 34.87 22.63
N LYS A 63 -3.28 35.26 23.32
CA LYS A 63 -3.91 34.43 24.37
C LYS A 63 -4.68 33.22 23.83
N GLN A 64 -4.96 33.18 22.53
CA GLN A 64 -5.76 32.14 21.89
C GLN A 64 -4.96 30.91 21.48
N PHE A 65 -3.64 30.99 21.44
CA PHE A 65 -2.77 29.91 21.00
C PHE A 65 -1.57 29.73 21.94
N ASP A 66 -1.00 28.53 21.90
CA ASP A 66 0.19 28.13 22.65
C ASP A 66 1.44 28.14 21.76
N ALA A 67 1.29 28.12 20.44
CA ALA A 67 2.37 28.30 19.45
C ALA A 67 1.87 28.97 18.17
N LEU A 68 2.76 29.72 17.51
CA LEU A 68 2.50 30.38 16.21
C LEU A 68 3.28 29.66 15.10
N LEU A 69 2.64 29.35 13.98
CA LEU A 69 3.27 28.76 12.80
C LEU A 69 3.04 29.65 11.58
N LEU A 70 4.10 29.93 10.82
CA LEU A 70 4.05 30.68 9.57
C LEU A 70 4.36 29.76 8.39
N SER A 71 3.44 29.69 7.43
CA SER A 71 3.61 28.89 6.22
C SER A 71 4.65 29.51 5.26
N GLY A 72 5.05 28.70 4.27
CA GLY A 72 5.73 29.18 3.08
C GLY A 72 4.86 30.10 2.22
N SER A 73 5.48 30.71 1.21
CA SER A 73 4.81 31.63 0.29
C SER A 73 5.55 31.78 -1.03
N LYS A 74 4.82 32.08 -2.11
CA LYS A 74 5.40 32.51 -3.39
C LYS A 74 5.90 33.97 -3.41
N TYR A 75 5.51 34.78 -2.42
CA TYR A 75 5.87 36.20 -2.36
C TYR A 75 7.30 36.40 -1.84
N ASP A 76 7.89 37.54 -2.19
CA ASP A 76 9.24 37.92 -1.75
C ASP A 76 9.18 38.52 -0.33
N ALA A 77 9.76 37.85 0.67
CA ALA A 77 9.66 38.25 2.09
C ALA A 77 10.34 39.60 2.40
N TRP A 78 11.24 40.05 1.54
CA TRP A 78 11.94 41.33 1.64
C TRP A 78 11.19 42.49 0.98
N SER A 79 10.09 42.23 0.25
CA SER A 79 9.29 43.29 -0.36
C SER A 79 8.53 44.11 0.70
N ASP A 80 8.25 45.38 0.38
CA ASP A 80 7.54 46.31 1.26
C ASP A 80 6.02 46.32 1.03
N GLU A 81 5.47 45.17 0.64
CA GLU A 81 4.02 45.01 0.52
C GLU A 81 3.35 45.23 1.88
N PRO A 82 2.22 45.98 1.95
CA PRO A 82 1.61 46.36 3.24
C PRO A 82 1.29 45.19 4.17
N TRP A 83 0.84 44.05 3.63
CA TRP A 83 0.51 42.86 4.42
C TRP A 83 1.77 42.18 4.98
N ILE A 84 2.89 42.20 4.24
CA ILE A 84 4.19 41.65 4.68
C ILE A 84 4.78 42.50 5.80
N LEU A 85 4.72 43.84 5.67
CA LEU A 85 5.14 44.75 6.74
C LEU A 85 4.30 44.52 8.00
N SER A 86 2.97 44.42 7.84
CA SER A 86 2.05 44.14 8.93
C SER A 86 2.32 42.79 9.62
N LEU A 87 2.60 41.75 8.82
CA LEU A 87 2.94 40.41 9.32
C LEU A 87 4.27 40.43 10.08
N THR A 88 5.28 41.09 9.53
CA THR A 88 6.60 41.26 10.16
C THR A 88 6.48 41.96 11.51
N ASP A 89 5.70 43.05 11.58
CA ASP A 89 5.42 43.77 12.82
C ASP A 89 4.63 42.93 13.84
N TYR A 90 3.69 42.10 13.38
CA TYR A 90 2.99 41.16 14.24
C TYR A 90 3.94 40.12 14.84
N VAL A 91 4.75 39.44 14.01
CA VAL A 91 5.74 38.46 14.46
C VAL A 91 6.74 39.07 15.44
N LYS A 92 7.21 40.30 15.17
CA LYS A 92 8.09 41.04 16.07
C LYS A 92 7.45 41.25 17.45
N ARG A 93 6.16 41.57 17.51
CA ARG A 93 5.42 41.73 18.77
C ARG A 93 5.26 40.40 19.51
N ILE A 94 4.94 39.31 18.82
CA ILE A 94 4.82 37.97 19.44
C ILE A 94 6.16 37.52 20.02
N HIS A 95 7.25 37.69 19.25
CA HIS A 95 8.58 37.32 19.72
C HIS A 95 8.99 38.10 20.98
N ALA A 96 8.62 39.39 21.08
CA ALA A 96 8.93 40.24 22.21
C ALA A 96 8.17 39.88 23.51
N GLN A 97 7.04 39.16 23.45
CA GLN A 97 6.24 38.79 24.63
C GLN A 97 6.87 37.67 25.49
N GLN A 98 7.88 36.97 24.97
CA GLN A 98 8.71 35.96 25.68
C GLN A 98 8.04 34.66 26.16
N ASP A 99 6.75 34.42 25.90
CA ASP A 99 6.03 33.21 26.32
C ASP A 99 5.60 32.28 25.17
N THR A 100 5.45 32.78 23.95
CA THR A 100 4.91 32.00 22.83
C THR A 100 6.00 31.53 21.85
N PRO A 101 6.16 30.22 21.60
CA PRO A 101 7.03 29.67 20.57
C PRO A 101 6.56 30.03 19.15
N ILE A 102 7.51 30.31 18.26
CA ILE A 102 7.26 30.62 16.85
C ILE A 102 7.93 29.56 15.96
N ILE A 103 7.18 29.09 14.96
CA ILE A 103 7.63 28.17 13.93
C ILE A 103 7.55 28.87 12.57
N GLY A 104 8.62 28.83 11.79
CA GLY A 104 8.68 29.50 10.48
C GLY A 104 9.18 28.57 9.38
N ILE A 105 8.39 28.42 8.31
CA ILE A 105 8.68 27.53 7.20
C ILE A 105 8.94 28.33 5.93
N CYS A 106 10.12 28.16 5.32
CA CYS A 106 10.53 28.84 4.08
C CYS A 106 10.32 30.37 4.14
N PHE A 107 9.27 30.93 3.54
CA PHE A 107 8.90 32.34 3.71
C PHE A 107 8.73 32.74 5.18
N GLY A 108 8.12 31.89 6.01
CA GLY A 108 7.99 32.12 7.45
C GLY A 108 9.35 32.23 8.16
N HIS A 109 10.35 31.44 7.74
CA HIS A 109 11.72 31.56 8.24
C HIS A 109 12.30 32.95 7.94
N GLN A 110 12.07 33.44 6.73
CA GLN A 110 12.53 34.76 6.28
C GLN A 110 11.84 35.91 7.02
N ILE A 111 10.51 35.84 7.20
CA ILE A 111 9.74 36.84 7.95
C ILE A 111 10.22 36.92 9.40
N VAL A 112 10.47 35.78 10.05
CA VAL A 112 11.02 35.76 11.40
C VAL A 112 12.38 36.47 11.44
N ALA A 113 13.30 36.14 10.52
CA ALA A 113 14.60 36.79 10.47
C ALA A 113 14.48 38.32 10.28
N ARG A 114 13.58 38.75 9.39
CA ARG A 114 13.26 40.18 9.16
C ARG A 114 12.68 40.84 10.41
N ALA A 115 11.80 40.17 11.14
CA ALA A 115 11.22 40.66 12.40
C ALA A 115 12.28 40.85 13.50
N LEU A 116 13.34 40.03 13.47
CA LEU A 116 14.53 40.14 14.32
C LEU A 116 15.58 41.14 13.80
N GLY A 117 15.27 41.86 12.71
CA GLY A 117 16.12 42.90 12.15
C GLY A 117 17.23 42.40 11.22
N MET A 118 17.19 41.13 10.80
CA MET A 118 18.16 40.59 9.84
C MET A 118 17.76 40.90 8.41
N ARG A 119 18.77 40.92 7.52
CA ARG A 119 18.56 41.13 6.10
C ARG A 119 18.09 39.83 5.43
N VAL A 120 17.04 39.96 4.64
CA VAL A 120 16.52 38.92 3.73
C VAL A 120 16.68 39.46 2.32
N GLY A 121 17.04 38.61 1.37
CA GLY A 121 17.15 39.00 -0.02
C GLY A 121 17.18 37.81 -0.95
N ARG A 122 17.13 38.09 -2.25
CA ARG A 122 17.19 37.07 -3.29
C ARG A 122 18.62 36.55 -3.47
N SER A 123 18.82 35.24 -3.50
CA SER A 123 20.12 34.64 -3.77
C SER A 123 20.53 34.81 -5.24
N ASP A 124 21.75 35.26 -5.45
CA ASP A 124 22.41 35.29 -6.74
C ASP A 124 22.94 33.91 -7.16
N ALA A 125 23.06 32.97 -6.21
CA ALA A 125 23.55 31.62 -6.45
C ALA A 125 22.53 30.73 -7.19
N GLY A 126 21.25 31.08 -7.16
CA GLY A 126 20.19 30.37 -7.88
C GLY A 126 19.07 29.84 -6.97
N TRP A 127 18.21 29.00 -7.55
CA TRP A 127 17.11 28.34 -6.87
C TRP A 127 17.55 27.04 -6.19
N GLU A 128 17.03 26.79 -5.00
CA GLU A 128 16.98 25.45 -4.42
C GLU A 128 15.55 24.92 -4.56
N ILE A 129 15.42 23.82 -5.30
CA ILE A 129 14.15 23.13 -5.56
C ILE A 129 14.25 21.63 -5.28
N ALA A 130 13.12 20.99 -5.04
CA ALA A 130 12.98 19.57 -4.73
C ALA A 130 13.82 19.12 -3.52
N VAL A 131 14.01 17.82 -3.35
CA VAL A 131 14.70 17.28 -2.17
C VAL A 131 16.20 17.58 -2.24
N LEU A 132 16.70 18.37 -1.29
CA LEU A 132 18.11 18.71 -1.12
C LEU A 132 18.61 18.43 0.30
N PRO A 133 19.85 17.92 0.44
CA PRO A 133 20.46 17.72 1.74
C PRO A 133 20.93 19.04 2.36
N ILE A 134 20.53 19.28 3.61
CA ILE A 134 21.02 20.34 4.49
C ILE A 134 22.05 19.72 5.43
N SER A 135 23.29 20.19 5.38
CA SER A 135 24.32 19.81 6.34
C SER A 135 24.04 20.48 7.68
N LEU A 136 23.76 19.68 8.71
CA LEU A 136 23.40 20.22 10.02
C LEU A 136 24.65 20.61 10.81
N GLY A 137 24.59 21.79 11.44
CA GLY A 137 25.59 22.21 12.43
C GLY A 137 25.37 21.53 13.79
N GLU A 138 26.18 21.87 14.79
CA GLU A 138 26.08 21.28 16.14
C GLU A 138 24.67 21.42 16.75
N ALA A 139 24.04 22.59 16.58
CA ALA A 139 22.69 22.83 17.07
C ALA A 139 21.63 22.00 16.32
N GLY A 140 21.77 21.87 14.99
CA GLY A 140 20.92 21.04 14.16
C GLY A 140 21.03 19.56 14.53
N TRP A 141 22.26 19.07 14.69
CA TRP A 141 22.51 17.69 15.14
C TRP A 141 21.89 17.43 16.51
N LYS A 142 22.05 18.35 17.48
CA LYS A 142 21.44 18.20 18.81
C LYS A 142 19.91 18.14 18.75
N LEU A 143 19.29 18.89 17.84
CA LEU A 143 17.84 18.96 17.72
C LEU A 143 17.26 17.75 16.96
N PHE A 144 17.86 17.39 15.83
CA PHE A 144 17.34 16.38 14.91
C PHE A 144 18.01 15.02 15.02
N GLN A 145 19.12 14.91 15.76
CA GLN A 145 19.92 13.68 15.97
C GLN A 145 20.46 13.08 14.67
N ARG A 146 20.80 13.93 13.69
CA ARG A 146 21.28 13.55 12.35
C ARG A 146 22.32 14.54 11.86
N ASP A 147 23.22 14.08 10.99
CA ASP A 147 24.25 14.93 10.35
C ASP A 147 23.71 15.71 9.15
N THR A 148 22.67 15.19 8.51
CA THR A 148 22.05 15.77 7.32
C THR A 148 20.53 15.69 7.43
N LEU A 149 19.85 16.75 7.01
CA LEU A 149 18.41 16.85 6.92
C LEU A 149 18.00 17.09 5.45
N SER A 150 17.27 16.17 4.85
CA SER A 150 16.84 16.26 3.45
C SER A 150 15.41 16.79 3.38
N LEU A 151 15.22 18.04 2.97
CA LEU A 151 13.91 18.67 2.85
C LEU A 151 13.57 19.00 1.38
N HIS A 152 12.28 19.00 1.04
CA HIS A 152 11.84 19.67 -0.18
C HIS A 152 12.16 21.16 -0.07
N GLN A 153 12.81 21.70 -1.09
CA GLN A 153 13.13 23.12 -1.21
C GLN A 153 12.27 23.75 -2.30
N MET A 154 11.90 25.02 -2.14
CA MET A 154 11.22 25.80 -3.18
C MET A 154 11.50 27.28 -2.94
N HIS A 155 12.79 27.64 -2.94
CA HIS A 155 13.19 29.00 -2.60
C HIS A 155 14.39 29.51 -3.40
N ARG A 156 14.45 30.83 -3.49
CA ARG A 156 15.61 31.60 -3.96
C ARG A 156 15.95 32.71 -2.99
N ASP A 157 14.95 33.23 -2.31
CA ASP A 157 15.16 34.18 -1.22
C ASP A 157 15.81 33.45 -0.03
N ILE A 158 16.70 34.17 0.65
CA ILE A 158 17.56 33.66 1.72
C ILE A 158 17.66 34.68 2.85
N VAL A 159 17.88 34.16 4.06
CA VAL A 159 18.34 34.94 5.20
C VAL A 159 19.86 35.08 5.11
N ILE A 160 20.36 36.31 5.16
CA ILE A 160 21.79 36.60 4.95
C ILE A 160 22.57 36.49 6.27
N GLU A 161 21.92 36.81 7.39
CA GLU A 161 22.57 36.94 8.70
C GLU A 161 21.76 36.21 9.78
N VAL A 162 22.48 35.57 10.71
CA VAL A 162 21.88 34.89 11.86
C VAL A 162 21.67 35.91 13.00
N PRO A 163 20.45 36.07 13.54
CA PRO A 163 20.21 36.92 14.72
C PRO A 163 21.09 36.50 15.91
N LYS A 164 21.53 37.47 16.73
CA LYS A 164 22.47 37.21 17.84
C LYS A 164 21.93 36.23 18.89
N GLU A 165 20.62 36.21 19.06
CA GLU A 165 19.87 35.36 19.99
C GLU A 165 19.55 33.96 19.44
N CYS A 166 19.87 33.71 18.17
CA CYS A 166 19.61 32.46 17.47
C CYS A 166 20.91 31.75 17.10
N VAL A 167 20.79 30.45 16.84
CA VAL A 167 21.84 29.66 16.18
C VAL A 167 21.34 29.16 14.83
N ASN A 168 22.26 29.08 13.86
CA ASN A 168 21.96 28.44 12.59
C ASN A 168 21.86 26.92 12.77
N LEU A 169 20.84 26.30 12.16
CA LEU A 169 20.63 24.86 12.21
C LEU A 169 21.51 24.11 11.19
N GLY A 170 21.81 24.72 10.05
CA GLY A 170 22.59 24.08 8.99
C GLY A 170 22.76 24.96 7.76
N SER A 171 23.40 24.39 6.74
CA SER A 171 23.61 25.02 5.43
C SER A 171 23.45 24.01 4.29
N SER A 172 23.12 24.51 3.11
CA SER A 172 23.08 23.75 1.87
C SER A 172 24.14 24.29 0.90
N VAL A 173 24.10 23.82 -0.35
CA VAL A 173 25.04 24.24 -1.40
C VAL A 173 24.85 25.73 -1.76
N LEU A 174 23.61 26.23 -1.80
CA LEU A 174 23.31 27.59 -2.27
C LEU A 174 22.75 28.51 -1.16
N CYS A 175 22.52 28.00 0.04
CA CYS A 175 21.98 28.78 1.17
C CYS A 175 22.73 28.48 2.47
N GLU A 176 23.39 29.50 3.03
CA GLU A 176 24.18 29.36 4.26
C GLU A 176 23.34 29.24 5.53
N VAL A 177 22.15 29.85 5.56
CA VAL A 177 21.26 29.86 6.73
C VAL A 177 20.02 29.04 6.42
N GLN A 178 20.06 27.75 6.72
CA GLN A 178 18.94 26.83 6.45
C GLN A 178 17.95 26.71 7.62
N GLY A 179 18.20 27.38 8.74
CA GLY A 179 17.25 27.44 9.84
C GLY A 179 17.75 28.24 11.02
N LEU A 180 16.82 28.81 11.79
CA LEU A 180 17.12 29.55 13.01
C LEU A 180 16.51 28.83 14.20
N TYR A 181 17.29 28.64 15.25
CA TYR A 181 16.83 28.02 16.48
C TYR A 181 17.17 28.87 17.70
N GLN A 182 16.17 29.02 18.55
CA GLN A 182 16.31 29.54 19.91
C GLN A 182 15.51 28.61 20.83
N PRO A 183 16.15 27.92 21.80
CA PRO A 183 15.49 26.92 22.62
C PRO A 183 14.17 27.42 23.23
N GLN A 184 13.11 26.62 23.08
CA GLN A 184 11.75 26.88 23.58
C GLN A 184 11.07 28.15 23.03
N ARG A 185 11.71 28.89 22.11
CA ARG A 185 11.23 30.19 21.62
C ARG A 185 11.03 30.20 20.12
N LEU A 186 11.97 29.64 19.37
CA LEU A 186 11.97 29.75 17.92
C LEU A 186 12.53 28.49 17.27
N LEU A 187 11.83 28.00 16.26
CA LEU A 187 12.32 26.99 15.34
C LEU A 187 11.90 27.36 13.92
N THR A 188 12.85 27.66 13.06
CA THR A 188 12.57 27.93 11.66
C THR A 188 13.43 27.06 10.77
N VAL A 189 12.89 26.67 9.62
CA VAL A 189 13.60 25.92 8.59
C VAL A 189 13.35 26.55 7.23
N GLN A 190 14.41 26.66 6.45
CA GLN A 190 14.35 27.04 5.04
C GLN A 190 14.15 25.73 4.26
N GLY A 191 12.94 25.56 3.73
CA GLY A 191 12.47 24.30 3.17
C GLY A 191 11.03 24.00 3.57
N HIS A 192 10.50 22.91 3.05
CA HIS A 192 9.09 22.53 3.11
C HIS A 192 8.93 21.10 3.65
N PRO A 193 8.98 20.90 4.98
CA PRO A 193 8.71 19.59 5.58
C PRO A 193 7.28 19.09 5.32
N GLU A 194 6.38 19.97 4.93
CA GLU A 194 4.98 19.70 4.60
C GLU A 194 4.73 19.29 3.14
N TYR A 195 5.75 19.35 2.28
CA TYR A 195 5.62 18.97 0.87
C TYR A 195 5.91 17.49 0.65
N ASP A 196 5.21 16.93 -0.33
CA ASP A 196 5.47 15.61 -0.90
C ASP A 196 5.84 15.73 -2.38
N GLU A 197 6.13 14.59 -3.01
CA GLU A 197 6.47 14.50 -4.43
C GLU A 197 5.44 15.20 -5.33
N PHE A 198 4.14 15.02 -5.04
CA PHE A 198 3.07 15.60 -5.87
C PHE A 198 3.04 17.12 -5.77
N VAL A 199 3.14 17.65 -4.55
CA VAL A 199 3.16 19.09 -4.30
C VAL A 199 4.30 19.73 -5.07
N GLU A 200 5.51 19.20 -4.88
CA GLU A 200 6.71 19.73 -5.49
C GLU A 200 6.67 19.62 -7.02
N THR A 201 6.19 18.49 -7.56
CA THR A 201 6.01 18.29 -9.00
C THR A 201 5.11 19.38 -9.60
N LYS A 202 3.94 19.63 -8.99
CA LYS A 202 2.98 20.61 -9.52
C LYS A 202 3.51 22.05 -9.43
N LEU A 203 4.27 22.36 -8.39
CA LEU A 203 4.90 23.68 -8.25
C LEU A 203 6.02 23.88 -9.28
N ILE A 204 6.85 22.87 -9.53
CA ILE A 204 7.87 22.92 -10.59
C ILE A 204 7.19 23.11 -11.95
N GLU A 205 6.23 22.25 -12.31
CA GLU A 205 5.50 22.34 -13.59
C GLU A 205 4.88 23.74 -13.79
N MET A 206 4.22 24.29 -12.78
CA MET A 206 3.63 25.63 -12.84
C MET A 206 4.69 26.71 -13.06
N ARG A 207 5.80 26.67 -12.31
CA ARG A 207 6.86 27.67 -12.41
C ARG A 207 7.63 27.57 -13.73
N THR A 208 7.80 26.37 -14.28
CA THR A 208 8.33 26.16 -15.64
C THR A 208 7.39 26.76 -16.68
N ALA A 209 6.08 26.51 -16.58
CA ALA A 209 5.09 27.06 -17.49
C ALA A 209 5.02 28.60 -17.43
N ALA A 210 5.25 29.18 -16.26
CA ALA A 210 5.35 30.62 -16.05
C ALA A 210 6.70 31.24 -16.49
N GLY A 211 7.66 30.43 -16.96
CA GLY A 211 8.99 30.87 -17.36
C GLY A 211 9.92 31.26 -16.20
N VAL A 212 9.57 30.91 -14.96
CA VAL A 212 10.39 31.15 -13.76
C VAL A 212 11.56 30.18 -13.69
N PHE A 213 11.33 28.93 -14.09
CA PHE A 213 12.35 27.88 -14.18
C PHE A 213 12.68 27.59 -15.63
N ASP A 214 13.97 27.52 -15.95
CA ASP A 214 14.40 27.01 -17.24
C ASP A 214 14.19 25.47 -17.33
N PRO A 215 14.20 24.91 -18.54
CA PRO A 215 13.97 23.47 -18.73
C PRO A 215 15.01 22.55 -18.08
N GLU A 216 16.22 23.03 -17.82
CA GLU A 216 17.30 22.23 -17.22
C GLU A 216 17.07 22.10 -15.71
N LEU A 217 16.85 23.22 -15.03
CA LEU A 217 16.49 23.26 -13.62
C LEU A 217 15.22 22.44 -13.35
N SER A 218 14.21 22.59 -14.21
CA SER A 218 12.95 21.84 -14.08
C SER A 218 13.16 20.33 -14.18
N ARG A 219 14.03 19.88 -15.11
CA ARG A 219 14.34 18.46 -15.28
C ARG A 219 15.13 17.91 -14.09
N ASP A 220 16.09 18.66 -13.57
CA ASP A 220 16.83 18.26 -12.36
C ASP A 220 15.89 18.14 -11.15
N GLY A 221 15.04 19.15 -10.93
CA GLY A 221 14.06 19.14 -9.85
C GLY A 221 13.13 17.93 -9.93
N LEU A 222 12.51 17.69 -11.09
CA LEU A 222 11.64 16.53 -11.33
C LEU A 222 12.35 15.19 -11.22
N ALA A 223 13.66 15.12 -11.41
CA ALA A 223 14.43 13.89 -11.15
C ALA A 223 14.70 13.65 -9.65
N ARG A 224 14.48 14.66 -8.80
CA ARG A 224 14.74 14.63 -7.36
C ARG A 224 13.50 14.71 -6.48
N VAL A 225 12.32 15.00 -7.02
CA VAL A 225 11.07 15.12 -6.25
C VAL A 225 10.69 13.85 -5.50
N GLY A 226 11.03 12.67 -6.01
CA GLY A 226 10.73 11.38 -5.37
C GLY A 226 11.83 10.86 -4.44
N LYS A 227 12.88 11.64 -4.15
CA LYS A 227 13.95 11.20 -3.23
C LYS A 227 13.44 11.15 -1.78
N ALA A 228 14.11 10.35 -0.96
CA ALA A 228 13.80 10.26 0.47
C ALA A 228 13.88 11.64 1.15
N HIS A 229 12.82 11.98 1.87
CA HIS A 229 12.57 13.26 2.50
C HIS A 229 12.42 13.06 4.02
N ASP A 230 13.09 13.90 4.81
CA ASP A 230 13.13 13.83 6.28
C ASP A 230 12.02 14.66 6.96
N GLY A 231 11.13 15.28 6.19
CA GLY A 231 9.82 15.67 6.71
C GLY A 231 9.00 14.43 7.08
N VAL A 232 7.81 14.63 7.63
CA VAL A 232 6.93 13.49 7.91
C VAL A 232 6.56 12.84 6.59
N VAL A 233 6.99 11.58 6.45
CA VAL A 233 6.67 10.72 5.32
C VAL A 233 5.16 10.57 5.30
N SER A 234 4.57 10.96 4.18
CA SER A 234 3.16 10.86 3.84
C SER A 234 2.46 9.69 4.54
N VAL A 235 1.61 9.97 5.53
CA VAL A 235 0.45 9.10 5.74
C VAL A 235 -0.37 9.29 4.47
N PHE A 236 -0.43 8.25 3.65
CA PHE A 236 -1.25 8.25 2.45
C PHE A 236 -2.73 8.19 2.86
N GLU A 237 -3.24 9.31 3.36
CA GLU A 237 -4.66 9.48 3.67
C GLU A 237 -5.39 9.87 2.39
N HIS A 238 -6.25 8.97 1.91
CA HIS A 238 -7.24 9.29 0.90
C HIS A 238 -8.59 9.45 1.59
N PRO A 239 -9.32 10.56 1.39
CA PRO A 239 -10.68 10.67 1.90
C PRO A 239 -11.54 9.53 1.33
N GLY A 240 -12.23 8.80 2.20
CA GLY A 240 -13.10 7.72 1.77
C GLY A 240 -14.27 8.24 0.96
N HIS A 241 -14.54 7.61 -0.18
CA HIS A 241 -15.73 7.88 -0.98
C HIS A 241 -16.99 7.46 -0.23
N SER A 242 -18.05 8.25 -0.40
CA SER A 242 -19.38 7.91 0.09
C SER A 242 -20.08 6.90 -0.83
N VAL A 243 -21.21 6.35 -0.36
CA VAL A 243 -22.08 5.51 -1.21
C VAL A 243 -22.60 6.29 -2.43
N GLU A 244 -22.80 7.61 -2.29
CA GLU A 244 -23.27 8.45 -3.39
C GLU A 244 -22.18 8.67 -4.45
N ASP A 245 -20.92 8.82 -4.03
CA ASP A 245 -19.79 8.90 -4.96
C ASP A 245 -19.64 7.58 -5.72
N ALA A 246 -19.77 6.45 -5.02
CA ALA A 246 -19.75 5.14 -5.64
C ALA A 246 -20.87 4.95 -6.69
N ARG A 247 -22.08 5.49 -6.45
CA ARG A 247 -23.16 5.47 -7.46
C ARG A 247 -22.78 6.27 -8.70
N LYS A 248 -22.23 7.48 -8.53
CA LYS A 248 -21.79 8.32 -9.67
C LYS A 248 -20.72 7.60 -10.49
N ILE A 249 -19.71 7.05 -9.81
CA ILE A 249 -18.65 6.22 -10.43
C ILE A 249 -19.24 5.06 -11.22
N ALA A 250 -20.20 4.31 -10.64
CA ALA A 250 -20.83 3.18 -11.31
C ALA A 250 -21.66 3.58 -12.53
N VAL A 251 -22.41 4.68 -12.46
CA VAL A 251 -23.16 5.24 -13.60
C VAL A 251 -22.21 5.65 -14.73
N ASP A 252 -21.11 6.33 -14.40
CA ASP A 252 -20.14 6.76 -15.41
C ASP A 252 -19.37 5.58 -16.01
N SER A 253 -19.09 4.54 -15.22
CA SER A 253 -18.54 3.27 -15.69
C SER A 253 -19.50 2.60 -16.68
N LEU A 254 -20.81 2.58 -16.37
CA LEU A 254 -21.82 1.99 -17.25
C LEU A 254 -21.96 2.76 -18.57
N LYS A 255 -21.80 4.09 -18.57
CA LYS A 255 -21.76 4.89 -19.80
C LYS A 255 -20.55 4.52 -20.65
N ALA A 256 -19.35 4.46 -20.05
CA ALA A 256 -18.13 4.05 -20.74
C ALA A 256 -18.21 2.61 -21.28
N PHE A 257 -18.88 1.71 -20.55
CA PHE A 257 -19.10 0.34 -21.00
C PHE A 257 -19.82 0.26 -22.36
N GLN A 258 -20.75 1.17 -22.66
CA GLN A 258 -21.51 1.11 -23.91
C GLN A 258 -20.64 1.28 -25.17
N SER A 259 -19.59 2.09 -25.08
CA SER A 259 -18.59 2.25 -26.14
C SER A 259 -17.48 1.20 -26.01
N PHE A 260 -16.94 0.98 -24.82
CA PHE A 260 -15.80 0.10 -24.59
C PHE A 260 -16.07 -1.35 -25.01
N LYS A 261 -17.27 -1.88 -24.76
CA LYS A 261 -17.66 -3.26 -25.16
C LYS A 261 -17.65 -3.51 -26.68
N LYS A 262 -17.54 -2.45 -27.50
CA LYS A 262 -17.46 -2.52 -28.97
C LYS A 262 -16.02 -2.60 -29.49
N SER A 263 -15.03 -2.30 -28.65
CA SER A 263 -13.62 -2.46 -29.01
C SER A 263 -13.31 -3.91 -29.38
N SER A 264 -12.31 -4.12 -30.23
CA SER A 264 -11.76 -5.44 -30.53
C SER A 264 -10.92 -5.96 -29.36
N LEU A 265 -10.69 -7.27 -29.30
CA LEU A 265 -9.78 -7.84 -28.31
C LEU A 265 -8.35 -7.32 -28.52
N ASP A 266 -7.91 -7.17 -29.77
CA ASP A 266 -6.58 -6.68 -30.11
C ASP A 266 -6.33 -5.24 -29.62
N GLU A 267 -7.32 -4.36 -29.77
CA GLU A 267 -7.26 -2.99 -29.22
C GLU A 267 -7.08 -3.01 -27.70
N ARG A 268 -7.83 -3.87 -27.00
CA ARG A 268 -7.72 -3.99 -25.53
C ARG A 268 -6.40 -4.61 -25.09
N LYS A 269 -5.89 -5.61 -25.82
CA LYS A 269 -4.56 -6.19 -25.58
C LYS A 269 -3.46 -5.14 -25.77
N ALA A 270 -3.52 -4.35 -26.84
CA ALA A 270 -2.54 -3.29 -27.10
C ALA A 270 -2.50 -2.23 -25.99
N LEU A 271 -3.68 -1.79 -25.51
CA LEU A 271 -3.77 -0.87 -24.37
C LEU A 271 -3.21 -1.49 -23.09
N ALA A 272 -3.56 -2.74 -22.79
CA ALA A 272 -3.07 -3.46 -21.62
C ALA A 272 -1.54 -3.63 -21.65
N THR A 273 -0.97 -4.08 -22.78
CA THR A 273 0.48 -4.21 -22.95
C THR A 273 1.19 -2.87 -22.77
N LYS A 274 0.64 -1.77 -23.30
CA LYS A 274 1.22 -0.44 -23.09
C LYS A 274 1.19 -0.01 -21.62
N ALA A 275 0.09 -0.27 -20.90
CA ALA A 275 0.00 0.03 -19.48
C ALA A 275 1.03 -0.76 -18.66
N LEU A 276 1.20 -2.05 -18.97
CA LEU A 276 2.20 -2.91 -18.31
C LEU A 276 3.63 -2.45 -18.60
N GLY A 277 3.92 -1.93 -19.80
CA GLY A 277 5.21 -1.32 -20.09
C GLY A 277 5.50 -0.08 -19.25
N ILE A 278 4.47 0.72 -18.92
CA ILE A 278 4.62 1.87 -18.00
C ILE A 278 4.85 1.37 -16.57
N VAL A 279 4.15 0.31 -16.14
CA VAL A 279 4.37 -0.31 -14.82
C VAL A 279 5.80 -0.82 -14.68
N ASP A 280 6.32 -1.55 -15.68
CA ASP A 280 7.70 -2.05 -15.66
C ASP A 280 8.73 -0.92 -15.57
N ALA A 281 8.50 0.18 -16.29
CA ALA A 281 9.39 1.34 -16.26
C ALA A 281 9.41 2.08 -14.90
N ASN A 282 8.47 1.79 -13.99
CA ASN A 282 8.34 2.43 -12.69
C ASN A 282 8.46 1.44 -11.51
N LYS A 283 8.83 0.18 -11.76
CA LYS A 283 8.76 -0.90 -10.75
C LYS A 283 9.58 -0.63 -9.49
N GLU A 284 10.70 0.08 -9.59
CA GLU A 284 11.54 0.46 -8.45
C GLU A 284 10.79 1.40 -7.50
N THR A 285 10.09 2.41 -8.04
CA THR A 285 9.24 3.31 -7.26
C THR A 285 8.07 2.53 -6.63
N LEU A 286 7.41 1.66 -7.40
CA LEU A 286 6.29 0.86 -6.87
C LEU A 286 6.73 -0.07 -5.73
N ALA A 287 7.94 -0.62 -5.81
CA ALA A 287 8.52 -1.44 -4.76
C ALA A 287 8.78 -0.64 -3.48
N GLN A 288 9.30 0.58 -3.60
CA GLN A 288 9.52 1.50 -2.48
C GLN A 288 8.19 1.87 -1.81
N GLU A 289 7.18 2.27 -2.59
CA GLU A 289 5.86 2.60 -2.09
C GLU A 289 5.19 1.41 -1.39
N LEU A 290 5.34 0.21 -1.94
CA LEU A 290 4.79 -1.00 -1.35
C LEU A 290 5.48 -1.31 -0.01
N SER A 291 6.81 -1.25 0.02
CA SER A 291 7.58 -1.46 1.25
C SER A 291 7.18 -0.47 2.33
N ALA A 292 7.02 0.82 1.98
CA ALA A 292 6.61 1.87 2.90
C ALA A 292 5.18 1.68 3.44
N GLN A 293 4.23 1.28 2.58
CA GLN A 293 2.83 1.11 3.00
C GLN A 293 2.59 -0.15 3.84
N MET A 294 3.24 -1.26 3.48
CA MET A 294 2.87 -2.56 4.06
C MET A 294 3.96 -3.22 4.90
N GLY A 295 5.18 -2.68 4.92
CA GLY A 295 6.28 -3.21 5.72
C GLY A 295 6.99 -4.41 5.09
N ARG A 296 6.70 -4.77 3.84
CA ARG A 296 7.48 -5.81 3.15
C ARG A 296 8.92 -5.32 2.96
N PRO A 297 9.93 -6.16 3.24
CA PRO A 297 11.31 -5.82 2.93
C PRO A 297 11.51 -5.49 1.45
N ILE A 298 12.23 -4.41 1.17
CA ILE A 298 12.43 -3.86 -0.18
C ILE A 298 13.04 -4.89 -1.15
N ALA A 299 13.86 -5.81 -0.64
CA ALA A 299 14.45 -6.90 -1.40
C ALA A 299 13.42 -7.84 -2.06
N PHE A 300 12.20 -7.90 -1.52
CA PHE A 300 11.12 -8.74 -2.03
C PHE A 300 10.01 -7.95 -2.74
N ALA A 301 9.90 -6.65 -2.49
CA ALA A 301 8.83 -5.82 -3.04
C ALA A 301 8.90 -5.74 -4.58
N ILE A 302 10.09 -5.59 -5.16
CA ILE A 302 10.27 -5.54 -6.62
C ILE A 302 9.83 -6.84 -7.31
N LYS A 303 10.07 -7.99 -6.65
CA LYS A 303 9.75 -9.32 -7.16
C LYS A 303 8.23 -9.50 -7.34
N GLU A 304 7.40 -8.84 -6.52
CA GLU A 304 5.95 -8.86 -6.74
C GLU A 304 5.59 -8.21 -8.07
N VAL A 305 6.14 -7.03 -8.37
CA VAL A 305 5.84 -6.30 -9.62
C VAL A 305 6.31 -7.11 -10.82
N GLU A 306 7.51 -7.68 -10.78
CA GLU A 306 8.03 -8.54 -11.84
C GLU A 306 7.17 -9.80 -12.05
N THR A 307 6.72 -10.42 -10.97
CA THR A 307 5.85 -11.60 -11.03
C THR A 307 4.48 -11.24 -11.58
N MET A 308 3.95 -10.07 -11.20
CA MET A 308 2.71 -9.52 -11.72
C MET A 308 2.79 -9.30 -13.24
N LEU A 309 3.90 -8.74 -13.74
CA LEU A 309 4.13 -8.54 -15.18
C LEU A 309 4.13 -9.87 -15.95
N LYS A 310 4.90 -10.86 -15.49
CA LYS A 310 4.93 -12.20 -16.10
C LYS A 310 3.54 -12.85 -16.14
N ARG A 311 2.76 -12.67 -15.07
CA ARG A 311 1.40 -13.17 -15.00
C ARG A 311 0.47 -12.43 -15.96
N ALA A 312 0.62 -11.12 -16.09
CA ALA A 312 -0.13 -10.31 -17.03
C ALA A 312 0.13 -10.73 -18.49
N GLU A 313 1.40 -11.00 -18.83
CA GLU A 313 1.80 -11.53 -20.14
C GLU A 313 1.11 -12.86 -20.45
N TYR A 314 1.10 -13.79 -19.49
CA TYR A 314 0.38 -15.05 -19.64
C TYR A 314 -1.11 -14.83 -19.92
N LEU A 315 -1.78 -13.98 -19.12
CA LEU A 315 -3.21 -13.71 -19.27
C LEU A 315 -3.55 -13.05 -20.62
N ILE A 316 -2.70 -12.15 -21.11
CA ILE A 316 -2.84 -11.55 -22.45
C ILE A 316 -2.69 -12.63 -23.54
N GLY A 317 -1.72 -13.53 -23.39
CA GLY A 317 -1.49 -14.64 -24.32
C GLY A 317 -2.66 -15.63 -24.37
N LYS A 318 -3.32 -15.87 -23.22
CA LYS A 318 -4.43 -16.83 -23.11
C LYS A 318 -5.79 -16.24 -23.52
N ALA A 319 -5.88 -14.92 -23.71
CA ALA A 319 -7.14 -14.22 -23.96
C ALA A 319 -7.87 -14.66 -25.23
N ASP A 320 -7.16 -14.90 -26.33
CA ASP A 320 -7.76 -15.28 -27.62
C ASP A 320 -8.54 -16.60 -27.55
N GLU A 321 -7.91 -17.61 -26.95
CA GLU A 321 -8.52 -18.92 -26.72
C GLU A 321 -9.68 -18.80 -25.72
N SER A 322 -9.44 -18.11 -24.60
CA SER A 322 -10.39 -17.99 -23.50
C SER A 322 -11.66 -17.20 -23.87
N LEU A 323 -11.58 -16.27 -24.81
CA LEU A 323 -12.70 -15.43 -25.24
C LEU A 323 -13.29 -15.86 -26.60
N LYS A 324 -12.80 -16.96 -27.18
CA LYS A 324 -13.35 -17.54 -28.41
C LYS A 324 -14.81 -17.97 -28.25
N ASN A 325 -15.61 -17.71 -29.28
CA ASN A 325 -17.00 -18.17 -29.37
C ASN A 325 -17.09 -19.68 -29.64
N TYR A 326 -18.16 -20.33 -29.19
CA TYR A 326 -18.41 -21.74 -29.44
C TYR A 326 -19.38 -21.93 -30.61
N GLN A 327 -19.13 -22.92 -31.46
CA GLN A 327 -20.10 -23.36 -32.47
C GLN A 327 -21.01 -24.42 -31.86
N GLY A 328 -22.30 -24.39 -32.23
CA GLY A 328 -23.21 -25.51 -31.94
C GLY A 328 -23.05 -26.60 -32.99
N GLU A 329 -23.65 -27.76 -32.72
CA GLU A 329 -23.68 -28.86 -33.68
C GLU A 329 -24.33 -28.43 -35.02
N PRO A 330 -23.91 -28.99 -36.15
CA PRO A 330 -24.56 -28.74 -37.43
C PRO A 330 -26.02 -29.21 -37.44
N GLU A 331 -26.92 -28.39 -38.01
CA GLU A 331 -28.32 -28.76 -38.30
C GLU A 331 -28.76 -28.08 -39.59
N SER A 332 -29.33 -28.85 -40.52
CA SER A 332 -29.69 -28.30 -41.84
C SER A 332 -30.75 -27.20 -41.72
N GLY A 333 -30.50 -26.06 -42.37
CA GLY A 333 -31.39 -24.89 -42.34
C GLY A 333 -31.26 -24.02 -41.08
N PHE A 334 -30.34 -24.34 -40.17
CA PHE A 334 -30.11 -23.60 -38.94
C PHE A 334 -28.65 -23.27 -38.69
N ARG A 335 -28.40 -22.07 -38.16
CA ARG A 335 -27.10 -21.65 -37.62
C ARG A 335 -27.18 -21.48 -36.11
N ARG A 336 -26.38 -22.28 -35.39
CA ARG A 336 -26.39 -22.39 -33.93
C ARG A 336 -25.00 -22.13 -33.37
N PHE A 337 -24.87 -21.20 -32.43
CA PHE A 337 -23.58 -20.86 -31.81
C PHE A 337 -23.79 -20.11 -30.49
N LEU A 338 -22.76 -20.12 -29.63
CA LEU A 338 -22.71 -19.31 -28.42
C LEU A 338 -21.71 -18.18 -28.59
N LYS A 339 -22.05 -17.00 -28.06
CA LYS A 339 -21.08 -15.91 -27.90
C LYS A 339 -20.80 -15.63 -26.45
N LYS A 340 -19.53 -15.38 -26.13
CA LYS A 340 -19.11 -14.80 -24.86
C LYS A 340 -19.34 -13.29 -24.93
N LYS A 341 -20.00 -12.74 -23.91
CA LYS A 341 -20.34 -11.32 -23.80
C LYS A 341 -19.83 -10.78 -22.46
N PRO A 342 -19.26 -9.57 -22.41
CA PRO A 342 -18.89 -8.98 -21.13
C PRO A 342 -20.11 -8.85 -20.22
N LEU A 343 -19.87 -8.93 -18.92
CA LEU A 343 -20.88 -8.79 -17.88
C LEU A 343 -21.45 -7.38 -17.83
N GLY A 344 -20.59 -6.36 -17.83
CA GLY A 344 -20.97 -4.95 -17.63
C GLY A 344 -19.90 -4.19 -16.83
N VAL A 345 -20.35 -3.53 -15.76
CA VAL A 345 -19.47 -2.91 -14.75
C VAL A 345 -19.08 -3.97 -13.72
N THR A 346 -17.79 -4.15 -13.48
CA THR A 346 -17.25 -5.11 -12.50
C THR A 346 -16.63 -4.35 -11.33
N LEU A 347 -16.96 -4.73 -10.09
CA LEU A 347 -16.29 -4.25 -8.89
C LEU A 347 -15.22 -5.25 -8.46
N LEU A 348 -13.97 -4.81 -8.36
CA LEU A 348 -12.85 -5.61 -7.90
C LEU A 348 -12.37 -5.08 -6.55
N VAL A 349 -12.54 -5.87 -5.50
CA VAL A 349 -12.08 -5.58 -4.13
C VAL A 349 -10.82 -6.37 -3.87
N THR A 350 -9.68 -5.68 -3.75
CA THR A 350 -8.35 -6.32 -3.72
C THR A 350 -7.67 -6.15 -2.36
N PRO A 351 -6.79 -7.11 -1.97
CA PRO A 351 -6.21 -7.15 -0.64
C PRO A 351 -4.93 -6.30 -0.58
N TRP A 352 -4.41 -6.13 0.63
CA TRP A 352 -3.18 -5.36 0.87
C TRP A 352 -1.90 -6.19 0.78
N ASN A 353 -1.99 -7.52 0.93
CA ASN A 353 -0.82 -8.37 1.12
C ASN A 353 -0.06 -8.65 -0.18
N TYR A 354 -0.73 -8.80 -1.31
CA TYR A 354 -0.12 -8.89 -2.65
C TYR A 354 -0.89 -7.99 -3.62
N PRO A 355 -0.86 -6.67 -3.41
CA PRO A 355 -1.85 -5.76 -3.97
C PRO A 355 -1.68 -5.56 -5.48
N TYR A 356 -0.51 -5.75 -6.06
CA TYR A 356 -0.33 -5.74 -7.52
C TYR A 356 -0.66 -7.11 -8.11
N LEU A 357 -0.10 -8.15 -7.50
CA LEU A 357 -0.13 -9.52 -8.01
C LEU A 357 -1.53 -10.14 -7.95
N VAL A 358 -2.32 -9.87 -6.91
CA VAL A 358 -3.72 -10.32 -6.83
C VAL A 358 -4.63 -9.46 -7.70
N THR A 359 -4.39 -8.14 -7.76
CA THR A 359 -5.22 -7.25 -8.58
C THR A 359 -5.18 -7.63 -10.06
N ILE A 360 -4.00 -7.99 -10.60
CA ILE A 360 -3.90 -8.33 -12.02
C ILE A 360 -4.69 -9.58 -12.42
N ASN A 361 -4.86 -10.53 -11.49
CA ASN A 361 -5.59 -11.79 -11.71
C ASN A 361 -7.03 -11.55 -12.15
N THR A 362 -7.62 -10.42 -11.76
CA THR A 362 -9.03 -10.09 -12.03
C THR A 362 -9.18 -8.82 -12.88
N LEU A 363 -8.28 -7.86 -12.75
CA LEU A 363 -8.28 -6.63 -13.52
C LEU A 363 -8.10 -6.91 -15.02
N LEU A 364 -7.08 -7.69 -15.38
CA LEU A 364 -6.74 -7.92 -16.78
C LEU A 364 -7.81 -8.77 -17.49
N PRO A 365 -8.27 -9.91 -16.93
CA PRO A 365 -9.33 -10.68 -17.57
C PRO A 365 -10.63 -9.91 -17.71
N SER A 366 -10.99 -9.08 -16.71
CA SER A 366 -12.17 -8.21 -16.77
C SER A 366 -12.11 -7.22 -17.94
N LEU A 367 -11.02 -6.46 -18.03
CA LEU A 367 -10.83 -5.47 -19.10
C LEU A 367 -10.77 -6.14 -20.47
N LEU A 368 -10.00 -7.22 -20.63
CA LEU A 368 -9.84 -7.93 -21.90
C LEU A 368 -11.14 -8.59 -22.38
N ALA A 369 -12.01 -9.05 -21.46
CA ALA A 369 -13.36 -9.51 -21.79
C ALA A 369 -14.29 -8.38 -22.28
N GLY A 370 -13.91 -7.11 -22.09
CA GLY A 370 -14.62 -5.92 -22.53
C GLY A 370 -15.54 -5.30 -21.47
N ASN A 371 -15.30 -5.60 -20.19
CA ASN A 371 -15.97 -4.96 -19.06
C ASN A 371 -15.34 -3.61 -18.72
N THR A 372 -16.05 -2.78 -17.97
CA THR A 372 -15.44 -1.65 -17.24
C THR A 372 -15.25 -2.04 -15.78
N VAL A 373 -14.24 -1.48 -15.14
CA VAL A 373 -13.78 -1.87 -13.82
C VAL A 373 -13.88 -0.71 -12.84
N ILE A 374 -14.48 -0.96 -11.69
CA ILE A 374 -14.31 -0.17 -10.48
C ILE A 374 -13.36 -0.95 -9.59
N LEU A 375 -12.16 -0.42 -9.35
CA LEU A 375 -11.15 -1.01 -8.49
C LEU A 375 -11.22 -0.36 -7.11
N ARG A 376 -11.49 -1.19 -6.08
CA ARG A 376 -11.40 -0.82 -4.68
C ARG A 376 -10.11 -1.43 -4.13
N PRO A 377 -8.99 -0.68 -4.07
CA PRO A 377 -7.77 -1.16 -3.42
C PRO A 377 -7.95 -1.24 -1.90
N SER A 378 -7.07 -1.99 -1.23
CA SER A 378 -7.09 -2.02 0.23
C SER A 378 -6.74 -0.64 0.83
N PRO A 379 -7.41 -0.19 1.90
CA PRO A 379 -7.08 1.06 2.58
C PRO A 379 -5.67 1.11 3.18
N GLN A 380 -5.04 -0.05 3.35
CA GLN A 380 -3.66 -0.20 3.83
C GLN A 380 -2.62 -0.01 2.71
N THR A 381 -3.01 -0.15 1.45
CA THR A 381 -2.12 0.03 0.28
C THR A 381 -2.79 0.87 -0.83
N PRO A 382 -3.34 2.06 -0.51
CA PRO A 382 -4.18 2.82 -1.42
C PRO A 382 -3.46 3.24 -2.71
N LEU A 383 -2.15 3.51 -2.64
CA LEU A 383 -1.37 3.96 -3.79
C LEU A 383 -1.34 2.93 -4.92
N VAL A 384 -1.46 1.64 -4.61
CA VAL A 384 -1.43 0.59 -5.64
C VAL A 384 -2.56 0.78 -6.65
N GLY A 385 -3.76 1.12 -6.17
CA GLY A 385 -4.88 1.48 -7.04
C GLY A 385 -4.60 2.76 -7.82
N GLU A 386 -4.12 3.80 -7.15
CA GLU A 386 -3.80 5.11 -7.75
C GLU A 386 -2.78 5.01 -8.90
N ARG A 387 -1.71 4.24 -8.69
CA ARG A 387 -0.67 3.98 -9.69
C ARG A 387 -1.22 3.19 -10.87
N LEU A 388 -1.95 2.10 -10.64
CA LEU A 388 -2.58 1.33 -11.71
C LEU A 388 -3.56 2.19 -12.53
N HIS A 389 -4.42 2.96 -11.88
CA HIS A 389 -5.34 3.87 -12.57
C HIS A 389 -4.59 4.91 -13.42
N THR A 390 -3.55 5.51 -12.86
CA THR A 390 -2.71 6.50 -13.55
C THR A 390 -2.05 5.89 -14.79
N TYR A 391 -1.41 4.74 -14.65
CA TYR A 391 -0.66 4.11 -15.74
C TYR A 391 -1.58 3.57 -16.84
N PHE A 392 -2.75 3.02 -16.50
CA PHE A 392 -3.74 2.62 -17.49
C PHE A 392 -4.33 3.82 -18.23
N THR A 393 -4.54 4.95 -17.54
CA THR A 393 -4.96 6.21 -18.18
C THR A 393 -3.89 6.72 -19.14
N GLN A 394 -2.62 6.75 -18.73
CA GLN A 394 -1.49 7.14 -19.59
C GLN A 394 -1.30 6.20 -20.80
N ALA A 395 -1.62 4.93 -20.65
CA ALA A 395 -1.62 3.98 -21.75
C ALA A 395 -2.68 4.32 -22.81
N GLY A 396 -3.72 5.08 -22.45
CA GLY A 396 -4.78 5.52 -23.34
C GLY A 396 -6.08 4.73 -23.17
N PHE A 397 -6.29 4.06 -22.02
CA PHE A 397 -7.62 3.54 -21.71
C PHE A 397 -8.64 4.68 -21.72
N PRO A 398 -9.83 4.49 -22.31
CA PRO A 398 -10.84 5.53 -22.35
C PRO A 398 -11.26 5.95 -20.93
N PRO A 399 -11.66 7.23 -20.74
CA PRO A 399 -12.16 7.70 -19.45
C PRO A 399 -13.26 6.79 -18.89
N ASN A 400 -13.21 6.57 -17.57
CA ASN A 400 -14.18 5.79 -16.80
C ASN A 400 -14.22 4.27 -17.09
N VAL A 401 -13.35 3.75 -17.95
CA VAL A 401 -13.20 2.29 -18.17
C VAL A 401 -12.56 1.61 -16.98
N LEU A 402 -11.54 2.23 -16.38
CA LEU A 402 -11.02 1.87 -15.07
C LEU A 402 -11.24 3.07 -14.15
N GLN A 403 -11.88 2.86 -13.01
CA GLN A 403 -12.10 3.89 -11.99
C GLN A 403 -11.68 3.35 -10.63
N LEU A 404 -11.34 4.27 -9.73
CA LEU A 404 -10.99 3.95 -8.35
C LEU A 404 -12.12 4.24 -7.40
N LEU A 405 -12.20 3.41 -6.36
CA LEU A 405 -13.13 3.59 -5.26
C LEU A 405 -12.39 3.36 -3.94
N HIS A 406 -11.95 4.42 -3.28
CA HIS A 406 -11.41 4.34 -1.91
C HIS A 406 -12.54 4.22 -0.90
N VAL A 407 -12.77 3.04 -0.34
CA VAL A 407 -13.78 2.79 0.70
C VAL A 407 -13.15 1.98 1.81
N GLY A 408 -13.00 2.54 3.02
CA GLY A 408 -12.46 1.81 4.18
C GLY A 408 -13.50 1.08 5.02
N SER A 409 -14.73 1.59 5.04
CA SER A 409 -15.81 1.06 5.89
C SER A 409 -16.48 -0.18 5.27
N PRO A 410 -16.57 -1.30 6.02
CA PRO A 410 -17.36 -2.47 5.61
C PRO A 410 -18.83 -2.13 5.33
N ASP A 411 -19.46 -1.27 6.14
CA ASP A 411 -20.87 -0.89 5.97
C ASP A 411 -21.09 -0.11 4.65
N VAL A 412 -20.13 0.76 4.30
CA VAL A 412 -20.17 1.47 3.01
C VAL A 412 -19.98 0.48 1.87
N LEU A 413 -19.05 -0.48 1.98
CA LEU A 413 -18.85 -1.51 0.96
C LEU A 413 -20.10 -2.38 0.76
N ASP A 414 -20.80 -2.75 1.83
CA ASP A 414 -22.06 -3.51 1.76
C ASP A 414 -23.13 -2.74 0.97
N ALA A 415 -23.21 -1.42 1.17
CA ALA A 415 -24.10 -0.57 0.40
C ALA A 415 -23.66 -0.40 -1.06
N VAL A 416 -22.35 -0.31 -1.32
CA VAL A 416 -21.78 -0.22 -2.67
C VAL A 416 -22.10 -1.45 -3.49
N VAL A 417 -21.96 -2.65 -2.94
CA VAL A 417 -22.25 -3.88 -3.70
C VAL A 417 -23.73 -4.03 -4.06
N GLN A 418 -24.62 -3.23 -3.46
CA GLN A 418 -26.04 -3.15 -3.86
C GLN A 418 -26.32 -2.26 -5.08
N ILE A 419 -25.34 -1.48 -5.55
CA ILE A 419 -25.54 -0.52 -6.65
C ILE A 419 -25.95 -1.26 -7.94
N PRO A 420 -27.13 -0.98 -8.53
CA PRO A 420 -27.70 -1.75 -9.64
C PRO A 420 -26.81 -1.90 -10.86
N GLU A 421 -25.98 -0.90 -11.16
CA GLU A 421 -25.09 -0.85 -12.31
C GLU A 421 -23.95 -1.88 -12.21
N ILE A 422 -23.52 -2.22 -10.99
CA ILE A 422 -22.47 -3.22 -10.75
C ILE A 422 -23.03 -4.60 -11.09
N SER A 423 -22.44 -5.27 -12.07
CA SER A 423 -22.93 -6.54 -12.64
C SER A 423 -22.14 -7.76 -12.15
N PHE A 424 -21.09 -7.55 -11.37
CA PHE A 424 -20.18 -8.57 -10.86
C PHE A 424 -19.36 -8.01 -9.71
N VAL A 425 -19.04 -8.86 -8.73
CA VAL A 425 -18.12 -8.52 -7.64
C VAL A 425 -17.05 -9.61 -7.54
N SER A 426 -15.79 -9.23 -7.61
CA SER A 426 -14.68 -10.08 -7.17
C SER A 426 -14.12 -9.55 -5.87
N PHE A 427 -13.87 -10.43 -4.93
CA PHE A 427 -13.28 -10.10 -3.64
C PHE A 427 -12.18 -11.08 -3.30
N THR A 428 -11.03 -10.52 -2.93
CA THR A 428 -9.96 -11.27 -2.30
C THR A 428 -9.68 -10.69 -0.92
N GLY A 429 -9.69 -11.52 0.11
CA GLY A 429 -9.53 -11.09 1.50
C GLY A 429 -9.88 -12.19 2.50
N SER A 430 -10.16 -11.82 3.76
CA SER A 430 -10.46 -12.82 4.79
C SER A 430 -11.78 -13.56 4.54
N THR A 431 -11.89 -14.79 5.05
CA THR A 431 -13.12 -15.59 4.96
C THR A 431 -14.33 -14.88 5.57
N ALA A 432 -14.16 -14.24 6.73
CA ALA A 432 -15.20 -13.43 7.34
C ALA A 432 -15.67 -12.26 6.45
N GLY A 433 -14.73 -11.60 5.76
CA GLY A 433 -15.04 -10.57 4.77
C GLY A 433 -15.80 -11.11 3.55
N GLY A 434 -15.41 -12.29 3.07
CA GLY A 434 -16.08 -13.00 1.97
C GLY A 434 -17.51 -13.39 2.31
N VAL A 435 -17.75 -13.95 3.50
CA VAL A 435 -19.09 -14.28 4.00
C VAL A 435 -19.95 -13.02 4.08
N ARG A 436 -19.45 -11.95 4.70
CA ARG A 436 -20.16 -10.67 4.78
C ARG A 436 -20.52 -10.11 3.40
N LEU A 437 -19.58 -10.13 2.46
CA LEU A 437 -19.83 -9.68 1.09
C LEU A 437 -20.89 -10.55 0.38
N ARG A 438 -20.87 -11.86 0.62
CA ARG A 438 -21.86 -12.79 0.09
C ARG A 438 -23.24 -12.53 0.66
N GLU A 439 -23.35 -12.25 1.96
CA GLU A 439 -24.59 -11.85 2.61
C GLU A 439 -25.11 -10.52 2.05
N ALA A 440 -24.23 -9.52 1.90
CA ALA A 440 -24.58 -8.25 1.30
C ALA A 440 -25.14 -8.46 -0.12
N THR A 441 -24.46 -9.25 -0.96
CA THR A 441 -24.88 -9.52 -2.35
C THR A 441 -26.06 -10.49 -2.49
N SER A 442 -26.53 -11.14 -1.42
CA SER A 442 -27.54 -12.21 -1.46
C SER A 442 -28.89 -11.84 -2.10
N LYS A 443 -29.24 -10.55 -2.09
CA LYS A 443 -30.49 -10.04 -2.73
C LYS A 443 -30.33 -9.75 -4.22
N ARG A 444 -29.14 -9.95 -4.80
CA ARG A 444 -28.83 -9.67 -6.19
C ARG A 444 -28.46 -10.95 -6.93
N ILE A 445 -28.94 -11.07 -8.17
CA ILE A 445 -28.60 -12.18 -9.06
C ILE A 445 -27.41 -11.77 -9.94
N ILE A 446 -26.25 -11.57 -9.30
CA ILE A 446 -24.98 -11.27 -9.97
C ILE A 446 -23.94 -12.35 -9.61
N PRO A 447 -23.00 -12.67 -10.51
CA PRO A 447 -21.91 -13.56 -10.14
C PRO A 447 -20.99 -12.89 -9.11
N VAL A 448 -20.49 -13.70 -8.18
CA VAL A 448 -19.54 -13.29 -7.16
C VAL A 448 -18.36 -14.25 -7.23
N ASN A 449 -17.14 -13.71 -7.31
CA ASN A 449 -15.90 -14.47 -7.24
C ASN A 449 -15.23 -14.16 -5.90
N LEU A 450 -14.93 -15.19 -5.12
CA LEU A 450 -14.34 -15.10 -3.79
C LEU A 450 -13.03 -15.89 -3.77
N GLU A 451 -11.94 -15.22 -3.42
CA GLU A 451 -10.66 -15.83 -3.10
C GLU A 451 -10.37 -15.48 -1.63
N LEU A 452 -10.49 -16.46 -0.75
CA LEU A 452 -10.52 -16.24 0.70
C LEU A 452 -9.28 -16.80 1.38
N GLY A 453 -9.29 -16.81 2.71
CA GLY A 453 -8.16 -17.25 3.51
C GLY A 453 -7.83 -18.73 3.32
N GLY A 454 -6.62 -19.08 3.75
CA GLY A 454 -6.14 -20.45 3.86
C GLY A 454 -6.00 -20.87 5.31
N ASN A 455 -5.50 -22.08 5.50
CA ASN A 455 -4.86 -22.53 6.73
C ASN A 455 -3.96 -23.71 6.32
N ASP A 456 -3.02 -23.38 5.44
CA ASP A 456 -2.52 -24.33 4.46
C ASP A 456 -1.60 -25.35 5.13
N PRO A 457 -1.92 -26.65 5.02
CA PRO A 457 -1.15 -27.67 5.68
C PRO A 457 0.04 -28.14 4.83
N ALA A 458 1.14 -28.47 5.51
CA ALA A 458 2.28 -29.18 4.96
C ALA A 458 2.47 -30.52 5.67
N TYR A 459 2.71 -31.60 4.94
CA TYR A 459 3.08 -32.90 5.52
C TYR A 459 4.50 -33.30 5.14
N VAL A 460 5.35 -33.53 6.14
CA VAL A 460 6.73 -34.00 6.00
C VAL A 460 6.79 -35.50 6.28
N ARG A 461 6.99 -36.28 5.22
CA ARG A 461 7.11 -37.75 5.27
C ARG A 461 8.46 -38.20 5.83
N PRO A 462 8.56 -39.46 6.32
CA PRO A 462 9.79 -39.96 6.94
C PRO A 462 10.99 -40.06 5.97
N ASP A 463 10.74 -40.09 4.66
CA ASP A 463 11.77 -40.17 3.63
C ASP A 463 12.26 -38.80 3.11
N ALA A 464 11.65 -37.71 3.59
CA ALA A 464 11.91 -36.36 3.12
C ALA A 464 13.36 -35.90 3.39
N ASP A 465 13.86 -34.98 2.55
CA ASP A 465 15.13 -34.29 2.81
C ASP A 465 14.92 -33.17 3.84
N LEU A 466 15.09 -33.49 5.12
CA LEU A 466 14.70 -32.59 6.21
C LEU A 466 15.34 -31.21 6.15
N LYS A 467 16.59 -31.11 5.69
CA LYS A 467 17.27 -29.83 5.58
C LYS A 467 16.62 -28.97 4.50
N TYR A 468 16.47 -29.52 3.29
CA TYR A 468 15.82 -28.82 2.19
C TYR A 468 14.37 -28.46 2.53
N VAL A 469 13.63 -29.39 3.14
CA VAL A 469 12.23 -29.17 3.51
C VAL A 469 12.09 -28.10 4.60
N ALA A 470 13.00 -28.06 5.58
CA ALA A 470 13.01 -27.00 6.59
C ALA A 470 13.26 -25.63 5.95
N GLU A 471 14.22 -25.53 5.02
CA GLU A 471 14.47 -24.31 4.24
C GLU A 471 13.19 -23.81 3.54
N GLN A 472 12.50 -24.69 2.82
CA GLN A 472 11.30 -24.31 2.07
C GLN A 472 10.09 -23.99 2.96
N LEU A 473 9.89 -24.74 4.05
CA LEU A 473 8.73 -24.54 4.93
C LEU A 473 8.89 -23.33 5.85
N VAL A 474 10.11 -23.01 6.28
CA VAL A 474 10.38 -21.75 7.00
C VAL A 474 10.11 -20.56 6.09
N ASP A 475 10.59 -20.59 4.83
CA ASP A 475 10.27 -19.53 3.87
C ASP A 475 8.75 -19.43 3.63
N GLY A 476 8.07 -20.54 3.39
CA GLY A 476 6.62 -20.57 3.18
C GLY A 476 5.77 -20.11 4.37
N ALA A 477 6.29 -20.18 5.60
CA ALA A 477 5.60 -19.69 6.81
C ALA A 477 5.96 -18.24 7.17
N VAL A 478 7.15 -17.76 6.78
CA VAL A 478 7.70 -16.47 7.24
C VAL A 478 7.75 -15.41 6.14
N PHE A 479 7.77 -15.79 4.87
CA PHE A 479 7.76 -14.86 3.75
C PHE A 479 6.56 -13.91 3.86
N ASN A 480 6.78 -12.63 3.55
CA ASN A 480 5.79 -11.57 3.78
C ASN A 480 5.24 -11.50 5.23
N GLN A 481 6.05 -11.93 6.21
CA GLN A 481 5.68 -12.05 7.62
C GLN A 481 4.51 -13.02 7.82
N GLY A 482 4.43 -14.08 7.02
CA GLY A 482 3.32 -15.06 7.04
C GLY A 482 1.98 -14.48 6.57
N GLN A 483 1.96 -13.26 6.03
CA GLN A 483 0.74 -12.59 5.56
C GLN A 483 0.46 -12.96 4.10
N SER A 484 0.37 -14.24 3.80
CA SER A 484 0.01 -14.78 2.48
C SER A 484 -1.21 -15.68 2.62
N CYS A 485 -2.14 -15.63 1.64
CA CYS A 485 -3.30 -16.52 1.67
C CYS A 485 -2.88 -17.99 1.57
N CYS A 486 -1.74 -18.27 0.92
CA CYS A 486 -1.15 -19.59 0.80
C CYS A 486 0.13 -19.78 1.63
N ALA A 487 0.28 -19.03 2.72
CA ALA A 487 1.32 -19.25 3.71
C ALA A 487 1.14 -20.62 4.37
N ILE A 488 2.24 -21.29 4.70
CA ILE A 488 2.21 -22.51 5.50
C ILE A 488 1.83 -22.13 6.93
N GLU A 489 0.66 -22.59 7.36
CA GLU A 489 0.08 -22.28 8.68
C GLU A 489 0.02 -23.50 9.59
N ARG A 490 0.11 -24.74 9.05
CA ARG A 490 0.10 -25.98 9.82
C ARG A 490 1.08 -27.00 9.28
N VAL A 491 2.01 -27.49 10.10
CA VAL A 491 3.01 -28.45 9.66
C VAL A 491 2.84 -29.78 10.39
N TYR A 492 2.53 -30.84 9.64
CA TYR A 492 2.46 -32.21 10.12
C TYR A 492 3.77 -32.91 9.80
N VAL A 493 4.39 -33.56 10.78
CA VAL A 493 5.68 -34.23 10.59
C VAL A 493 5.60 -35.65 11.13
N HIS A 494 6.00 -36.61 10.30
CA HIS A 494 6.02 -38.00 10.70
C HIS A 494 6.91 -38.22 11.94
N ALA A 495 6.45 -39.05 12.86
CA ALA A 495 7.07 -39.25 14.18
C ALA A 495 8.56 -39.62 14.11
N ASP A 496 8.95 -40.42 13.11
CA ASP A 496 10.33 -40.86 12.88
C ASP A 496 11.33 -39.73 12.59
N VAL A 497 10.85 -38.60 12.07
CA VAL A 497 11.70 -37.49 11.63
C VAL A 497 11.39 -36.16 12.32
N HIS A 498 10.34 -36.10 13.15
CA HIS A 498 9.88 -34.87 13.81
C HIS A 498 10.99 -34.11 14.53
N ASP A 499 11.70 -34.75 15.45
CA ASP A 499 12.66 -34.04 16.30
C ASP A 499 13.87 -33.56 15.48
N ALA A 500 14.30 -34.34 14.48
CA ALA A 500 15.37 -33.94 13.55
C ALA A 500 14.94 -32.78 12.64
N PHE A 501 13.69 -32.78 12.18
CA PHE A 501 13.13 -31.69 11.38
C PHE A 501 13.05 -30.38 12.17
N VAL A 502 12.61 -30.42 13.43
CA VAL A 502 12.56 -29.22 14.30
C VAL A 502 13.95 -28.58 14.44
N VAL A 503 15.02 -29.38 14.55
CA VAL A 503 16.40 -28.87 14.62
C VAL A 503 16.80 -28.13 13.34
N GLU A 504 16.47 -28.66 12.16
CA GLU A 504 16.76 -27.96 10.89
C GLU A 504 15.91 -26.70 10.73
N VAL A 505 14.65 -26.69 11.18
CA VAL A 505 13.79 -25.49 11.21
C VAL A 505 14.40 -24.39 12.09
N GLN A 506 14.85 -24.72 13.30
CA GLN A 506 15.51 -23.76 14.19
C GLN A 506 16.78 -23.17 13.58
N LYS A 507 17.57 -24.02 12.91
CA LYS A 507 18.81 -23.58 12.25
C LYS A 507 18.52 -22.65 11.09
N GLU A 508 17.55 -22.97 10.24
CA GLU A 508 17.17 -22.12 9.12
C GLU A 508 16.62 -20.78 9.61
N LEU A 509 15.63 -20.81 10.50
CA LEU A 509 15.00 -19.60 11.01
C LEU A 509 15.99 -18.71 11.77
N GLY A 510 17.01 -19.30 12.40
CA GLY A 510 18.09 -18.57 13.05
C GLY A 510 18.88 -17.64 12.11
N SER A 511 18.82 -17.86 10.79
CA SER A 511 19.48 -17.02 9.78
C SER A 511 18.70 -15.74 9.40
N TYR A 512 17.41 -15.67 9.74
CA TYR A 512 16.53 -14.56 9.37
C TYR A 512 16.84 -13.30 10.20
N LYS A 513 16.55 -12.13 9.62
CA LYS A 513 16.82 -10.82 10.21
C LYS A 513 15.55 -9.98 10.26
N LEU A 514 15.08 -9.73 11.48
CA LEU A 514 13.98 -8.81 11.77
C LEU A 514 14.51 -7.36 11.79
N GLY A 515 13.90 -6.46 11.03
CA GLY A 515 14.40 -5.09 10.98
C GLY A 515 13.65 -4.18 10.02
N ASP A 516 14.22 -2.99 9.82
CA ASP A 516 13.68 -1.97 8.92
C ASP A 516 13.45 -2.54 7.51
N PRO A 517 12.22 -2.49 6.96
CA PRO A 517 11.93 -2.99 5.63
C PRO A 517 12.68 -2.26 4.50
N ALA A 518 13.17 -1.04 4.72
CA ALA A 518 14.00 -0.33 3.75
C ALA A 518 15.44 -0.86 3.67
N ALA A 519 15.91 -1.61 4.67
CA ALA A 519 17.25 -2.19 4.67
C ALA A 519 17.30 -3.47 3.82
N THR A 520 18.26 -3.54 2.89
CA THR A 520 18.41 -4.68 1.97
C THR A 520 18.81 -6.00 2.64
N SER A 521 19.31 -5.94 3.88
CA SER A 521 19.67 -7.11 4.68
C SER A 521 18.51 -7.68 5.50
N THR A 522 17.38 -6.96 5.58
CA THR A 522 16.19 -7.39 6.32
C THR A 522 15.48 -8.51 5.56
N THR A 523 15.18 -9.60 6.26
CA THR A 523 14.35 -10.69 5.71
C THR A 523 12.94 -10.70 6.32
N VAL A 524 12.76 -10.11 7.50
CA VAL A 524 11.47 -9.99 8.19
C VAL A 524 11.20 -8.52 8.55
N GLY A 525 10.14 -7.94 7.99
CA GLY A 525 9.65 -6.60 8.33
C GLY A 525 8.56 -6.63 9.41
N PRO A 526 7.86 -5.50 9.65
CA PRO A 526 6.70 -5.46 10.53
C PRO A 526 5.46 -6.11 9.91
N VAL A 527 4.52 -6.57 10.73
CA VAL A 527 3.17 -6.95 10.25
C VAL A 527 2.35 -5.71 9.92
N ILE A 528 1.29 -5.87 9.12
CA ILE A 528 0.58 -4.73 8.49
C ILE A 528 -0.04 -3.74 9.49
N SER A 529 -0.43 -4.20 10.68
CA SER A 529 -1.17 -3.38 11.64
C SER A 529 -1.04 -3.86 13.08
N GLN A 530 -1.35 -2.99 14.03
CA GLN A 530 -1.46 -3.35 15.45
C GLN A 530 -2.55 -4.40 15.71
N ALA A 531 -3.64 -4.38 14.94
CA ALA A 531 -4.69 -5.39 15.03
C ALA A 531 -4.17 -6.78 14.62
N ALA A 532 -3.41 -6.87 13.53
CA ALA A 532 -2.74 -8.10 13.12
C ALA A 532 -1.76 -8.58 14.20
N LEU A 533 -0.90 -7.68 14.69
CA LEU A 533 0.04 -7.98 15.78
C LEU A 533 -0.65 -8.57 17.02
N LYS A 534 -1.78 -7.97 17.42
CA LYS A 534 -2.57 -8.45 18.56
C LYS A 534 -3.18 -9.83 18.29
N ASN A 535 -3.72 -10.07 17.10
CA ASN A 535 -4.31 -11.35 16.71
C ASN A 535 -3.28 -12.47 16.76
N ILE A 536 -2.12 -12.26 16.13
CA ILE A 536 -1.05 -13.25 16.07
C ILE A 536 -0.55 -13.60 17.48
N LYS A 537 -0.35 -12.58 18.34
CA LYS A 537 0.03 -12.81 19.73
C LYS A 537 -1.03 -13.58 20.53
N ALA A 538 -2.32 -13.40 20.23
CA ALA A 538 -3.40 -14.13 20.87
C ALA A 538 -3.37 -15.62 20.49
N HIS A 539 -3.20 -15.93 19.21
CA HIS A 539 -3.06 -17.31 18.72
C HIS A 539 -1.85 -18.03 19.35
N VAL A 540 -0.70 -17.36 19.43
CA VAL A 540 0.50 -17.90 20.09
C VAL A 540 0.25 -18.14 21.58
N ALA A 541 -0.37 -17.19 22.27
CA ALA A 541 -0.69 -17.32 23.69
C ALA A 541 -1.69 -18.47 23.97
N ASP A 542 -2.69 -18.66 23.10
CA ASP A 542 -3.63 -19.79 23.17
C ASP A 542 -2.90 -21.13 23.05
N ALA A 543 -2.01 -21.26 22.06
CA ALA A 543 -1.24 -22.47 21.84
C ALA A 543 -0.36 -22.81 23.06
N LEU A 544 0.36 -21.82 23.60
CA LEU A 544 1.19 -21.99 24.79
C LEU A 544 0.36 -22.41 26.01
N ALA A 545 -0.81 -21.78 26.22
CA ALA A 545 -1.71 -22.13 27.32
C ALA A 545 -2.28 -23.56 27.21
N LYS A 546 -2.36 -24.09 25.99
CA LYS A 546 -2.82 -25.46 25.68
C LYS A 546 -1.68 -26.46 25.55
N GLY A 547 -0.45 -26.09 25.93
CA GLY A 547 0.68 -27.00 26.07
C GLY A 547 1.65 -27.05 24.88
N ALA A 548 1.51 -26.16 23.90
CA ALA A 548 2.55 -25.99 22.89
C ALA A 548 3.83 -25.42 23.54
N GLN A 549 4.97 -25.68 22.92
CA GLN A 549 6.26 -25.15 23.32
C GLN A 549 6.81 -24.23 22.24
N ASP A 550 7.18 -23.01 22.63
CA ASP A 550 7.94 -22.10 21.78
C ASP A 550 9.39 -22.59 21.69
N VAL A 551 9.79 -22.99 20.49
CA VAL A 551 11.13 -23.45 20.16
C VAL A 551 11.84 -22.48 19.21
N THR A 552 11.39 -21.23 19.14
CA THR A 552 12.01 -20.19 18.32
C THR A 552 13.51 -20.06 18.67
N PRO A 553 14.42 -20.09 17.68
CA PRO A 553 15.85 -20.03 17.94
C PRO A 553 16.25 -18.68 18.52
N ALA A 554 17.32 -18.68 19.33
CA ALA A 554 17.93 -17.44 19.77
C ALA A 554 18.49 -16.67 18.56
N ASN A 555 18.09 -15.40 18.43
CA ASN A 555 18.51 -14.51 17.35
C ASN A 555 18.54 -13.07 17.88
N GLU A 556 19.64 -12.35 17.60
CA GLU A 556 19.87 -11.00 18.11
C GLU A 556 18.80 -10.00 17.66
N THR A 557 18.37 -10.09 16.41
CA THR A 557 17.35 -9.19 15.84
C THR A 557 15.95 -9.51 16.35
N PHE A 558 15.67 -10.78 16.67
CA PHE A 558 14.38 -11.17 17.24
C PHE A 558 14.23 -10.69 18.69
N ALA A 559 15.34 -10.69 19.44
CA ALA A 559 15.36 -10.20 20.82
C ALA A 559 15.31 -8.66 20.90
N ASN A 560 15.71 -7.96 19.83
CA ASN A 560 15.81 -6.50 19.79
C ASN A 560 15.10 -5.93 18.54
N PRO A 561 13.77 -6.10 18.41
CA PRO A 561 13.03 -5.50 17.31
C PRO A 561 13.11 -3.97 17.38
N PRO A 562 12.96 -3.25 16.24
CA PRO A 562 12.83 -1.80 16.26
C PRO A 562 11.71 -1.34 17.22
N ALA A 563 11.97 -0.25 17.97
CA ALA A 563 11.11 0.19 19.06
C ALA A 563 9.74 0.73 18.62
N GLN A 564 9.66 1.24 17.39
CA GLN A 564 8.43 1.77 16.79
C GLN A 564 8.01 0.89 15.62
N GLY A 565 6.72 0.62 15.47
CA GLY A 565 6.16 -0.21 14.40
C GLY A 565 5.60 -1.54 14.90
N ASN A 566 4.97 -2.29 14.00
CA ASN A 566 4.28 -3.54 14.33
C ASN A 566 5.21 -4.75 14.19
N TYR A 567 6.38 -4.70 14.81
CA TYR A 567 7.37 -5.77 14.69
C TYR A 567 7.00 -6.98 15.55
N LEU A 568 7.16 -8.17 14.97
CA LEU A 568 6.96 -9.46 15.62
C LEU A 568 8.03 -10.43 15.13
N ALA A 569 8.76 -11.04 16.06
CA ALA A 569 9.66 -12.14 15.73
C ALA A 569 8.84 -13.33 15.22
N PRO A 570 9.31 -14.06 14.20
CA PRO A 570 8.69 -15.33 13.82
C PRO A 570 8.65 -16.29 15.02
N VAL A 571 7.62 -17.13 15.08
CA VAL A 571 7.41 -18.07 16.19
C VAL A 571 7.31 -19.50 15.66
N VAL A 572 8.07 -20.43 16.24
CA VAL A 572 7.95 -21.87 15.95
C VAL A 572 7.39 -22.57 17.17
N LEU A 573 6.27 -23.26 16.99
CA LEU A 573 5.57 -23.98 18.07
C LEU A 573 5.66 -25.48 17.84
N THR A 574 6.09 -26.24 18.84
CA THR A 574 6.00 -27.72 18.84
C THR A 574 4.96 -28.19 19.84
N GLY A 575 4.51 -29.44 19.69
CA GLY A 575 3.39 -29.96 20.49
C GLY A 575 2.04 -29.35 20.09
N ALA A 576 1.97 -28.75 18.90
CA ALA A 576 0.74 -28.21 18.35
C ALA A 576 -0.30 -29.32 18.15
N ASN A 577 -1.57 -29.01 18.39
CA ASN A 577 -2.69 -29.94 18.15
C ASN A 577 -3.97 -29.16 17.84
N HIS A 578 -4.97 -29.86 17.28
CA HIS A 578 -6.22 -29.28 16.81
C HIS A 578 -7.13 -28.67 17.88
N ASN A 579 -6.77 -28.71 19.18
CA ASN A 579 -7.46 -27.90 20.19
C ASN A 579 -7.00 -26.44 20.20
N MET A 580 -5.87 -26.12 19.57
CA MET A 580 -5.26 -24.78 19.53
C MET A 580 -5.78 -23.96 18.35
N GLU A 581 -5.91 -22.64 18.54
CA GLU A 581 -6.40 -21.73 17.49
C GLU A 581 -5.48 -21.72 16.26
N VAL A 582 -4.16 -21.73 16.45
CA VAL A 582 -3.15 -21.83 15.36
C VAL A 582 -3.32 -23.05 14.45
N MET A 583 -4.05 -24.09 14.88
CA MET A 583 -4.30 -25.29 14.08
C MET A 583 -5.67 -25.31 13.39
N LYS A 584 -6.52 -24.28 13.62
CA LYS A 584 -7.90 -24.23 13.12
C LYS A 584 -8.22 -22.94 12.36
N GLU A 585 -7.72 -21.81 12.86
CA GLU A 585 -7.95 -20.48 12.30
C GLU A 585 -6.70 -20.00 11.56
N GLU A 586 -6.90 -19.16 10.55
CA GLU A 586 -5.81 -18.47 9.85
C GLU A 586 -5.12 -17.46 10.79
N THR A 587 -3.83 -17.66 11.09
CA THR A 587 -3.08 -16.72 11.95
C THR A 587 -2.69 -15.46 11.16
N PHE A 588 -2.35 -15.62 9.88
CA PHE A 588 -1.93 -14.58 8.96
C PHE A 588 -0.72 -13.80 9.50
N GLY A 589 0.25 -14.54 10.00
CA GLY A 589 1.44 -14.03 10.68
C GLY A 589 2.57 -15.04 10.64
N PRO A 590 3.79 -14.66 11.07
CA PRO A 590 4.97 -15.50 10.93
C PRO A 590 5.02 -16.57 12.03
N VAL A 591 4.04 -17.48 12.06
CA VAL A 591 3.89 -18.53 13.08
C VAL A 591 3.87 -19.89 12.39
N MET A 592 4.74 -20.79 12.83
CA MET A 592 4.89 -22.14 12.27
C MET A 592 4.60 -23.18 13.36
N PRO A 593 3.34 -23.62 13.53
CA PRO A 593 2.99 -24.71 14.43
C PRO A 593 3.30 -26.07 13.79
N ILE A 594 3.97 -26.92 14.55
CA ILE A 594 4.44 -28.25 14.16
C ILE A 594 3.75 -29.31 15.03
N MET A 595 3.02 -30.21 14.37
CA MET A 595 2.31 -31.33 14.95
C MET A 595 2.95 -32.66 14.51
N LYS A 596 3.19 -33.54 15.48
CA LYS A 596 3.67 -34.91 15.24
C LYS A 596 2.52 -35.80 14.79
N VAL A 597 2.73 -36.61 13.75
CA VAL A 597 1.79 -37.61 13.24
C VAL A 597 2.46 -38.97 13.08
N SER A 598 1.69 -40.05 13.16
CA SER A 598 2.19 -41.44 13.20
C SER A 598 2.11 -42.20 11.89
N SER A 599 1.43 -41.64 10.88
CA SER A 599 1.22 -42.27 9.56
C SER A 599 0.82 -41.25 8.51
N ASP A 600 0.92 -41.64 7.23
CA ASP A 600 0.40 -40.86 6.10
C ASP A 600 -1.12 -40.66 6.22
N GLU A 601 -1.86 -41.69 6.64
CA GLU A 601 -3.31 -41.64 6.78
C GLU A 601 -3.75 -40.67 7.88
N GLU A 602 -3.03 -40.64 9.00
CA GLU A 602 -3.26 -39.65 10.05
C GLU A 602 -2.96 -38.23 9.57
N ALA A 603 -1.87 -38.04 8.82
CA ALA A 603 -1.50 -36.75 8.27
C ALA A 603 -2.62 -36.22 7.36
N VAL A 604 -3.01 -36.96 6.32
CA VAL A 604 -4.06 -36.55 5.36
C VAL A 604 -5.37 -36.24 6.09
N ARG A 605 -5.80 -37.09 7.03
CA ARG A 605 -7.00 -36.85 7.83
C ARG A 605 -6.95 -35.52 8.57
N LEU A 606 -5.82 -35.20 9.20
CA LEU A 606 -5.65 -33.96 9.97
C LEU A 606 -5.44 -32.73 9.07
N MET A 607 -4.83 -32.89 7.89
CA MET A 607 -4.73 -31.83 6.89
C MET A 607 -6.13 -31.39 6.44
N ASN A 608 -7.02 -32.37 6.21
CA ASN A 608 -8.41 -32.15 5.80
C ASN A 608 -9.35 -31.71 6.94
N ASP A 609 -8.94 -31.88 8.21
CA ASP A 609 -9.68 -31.38 9.39
C ASP A 609 -9.51 -29.85 9.51
N SER A 610 -10.13 -29.13 8.58
CA SER A 610 -10.10 -27.67 8.47
C SER A 610 -11.30 -27.21 7.64
N ASP A 611 -11.84 -26.05 7.99
CA ASP A 611 -12.86 -25.34 7.21
C ASP A 611 -12.28 -24.72 5.92
N TYR A 612 -10.96 -24.64 5.83
CA TYR A 612 -10.19 -24.07 4.72
C TYR A 612 -9.68 -25.16 3.77
N GLY A 613 -9.44 -24.77 2.51
CA GLY A 613 -8.93 -25.65 1.46
C GLY A 613 -8.34 -24.85 0.30
N LEU A 614 -7.46 -23.89 0.57
CA LEU A 614 -6.82 -23.10 -0.48
C LEU A 614 -5.65 -23.87 -1.10
N THR A 615 -4.55 -24.03 -0.36
CA THR A 615 -3.45 -24.90 -0.79
C THR A 615 -3.01 -25.91 0.26
N ALA A 616 -2.27 -26.93 -0.17
CA ALA A 616 -1.66 -27.93 0.70
C ALA A 616 -0.38 -28.48 0.07
N SER A 617 0.52 -29.05 0.87
CA SER A 617 1.78 -29.63 0.37
C SER A 617 2.17 -30.94 1.04
N VAL A 618 2.76 -31.86 0.26
CA VAL A 618 3.38 -33.11 0.74
C VAL A 618 4.86 -33.10 0.37
N TRP A 619 5.73 -33.41 1.33
CA TRP A 619 7.18 -33.35 1.18
C TRP A 619 7.78 -34.75 1.35
N THR A 620 8.35 -35.28 0.27
CA THR A 620 8.75 -36.68 0.17
C THR A 620 9.69 -36.94 -1.01
N LYS A 621 10.53 -37.98 -0.93
CA LYS A 621 11.35 -38.44 -2.06
C LYS A 621 10.63 -39.49 -2.90
N ASP A 622 9.68 -40.21 -2.30
CA ASP A 622 8.80 -41.16 -2.98
C ASP A 622 7.63 -40.43 -3.63
N ILE A 623 7.85 -40.00 -4.87
CA ILE A 623 6.89 -39.23 -5.66
C ILE A 623 5.61 -40.02 -5.94
N ALA A 624 5.70 -41.33 -6.21
CA ALA A 624 4.52 -42.14 -6.50
C ALA A 624 3.56 -42.17 -5.29
N ARG A 625 4.10 -42.34 -4.08
CA ARG A 625 3.29 -42.25 -2.87
C ARG A 625 2.84 -40.82 -2.60
N GLY A 626 3.65 -39.80 -2.92
CA GLY A 626 3.21 -38.40 -2.87
C GLY A 626 1.98 -38.16 -3.75
N GLU A 627 1.96 -38.67 -4.99
CA GLU A 627 0.85 -38.57 -5.93
C GLU A 627 -0.43 -39.25 -5.41
N GLU A 628 -0.30 -40.41 -4.76
CA GLU A 628 -1.45 -41.07 -4.10
C GLU A 628 -2.04 -40.18 -2.99
N LEU A 629 -1.20 -39.57 -2.16
CA LEU A 629 -1.65 -38.78 -1.01
C LEU A 629 -2.33 -37.47 -1.40
N ILE A 630 -1.81 -36.78 -2.43
CA ILE A 630 -2.37 -35.49 -2.84
C ILE A 630 -3.78 -35.60 -3.41
N GLU A 631 -4.17 -36.76 -3.96
CA GLU A 631 -5.53 -37.02 -4.45
C GLU A 631 -6.57 -37.10 -3.31
N GLU A 632 -6.13 -37.41 -2.09
CA GLU A 632 -6.99 -37.48 -0.90
C GLU A 632 -7.11 -36.14 -0.17
N ILE A 633 -6.29 -35.14 -0.51
CA ILE A 633 -6.26 -33.84 0.15
C ILE A 633 -7.32 -32.90 -0.44
N GLU A 634 -8.13 -32.30 0.43
CA GLU A 634 -9.20 -31.39 0.05
C GLU A 634 -8.73 -29.93 -0.02
N ALA A 635 -7.98 -29.59 -1.07
CA ALA A 635 -7.58 -28.22 -1.35
C ALA A 635 -7.60 -27.91 -2.85
N GLY A 636 -7.73 -26.63 -3.21
CA GLY A 636 -7.79 -26.22 -4.61
C GLY A 636 -6.45 -26.27 -5.34
N THR A 637 -5.33 -26.15 -4.64
CA THR A 637 -3.98 -26.41 -5.18
C THR A 637 -3.20 -27.32 -4.23
N VAL A 638 -2.70 -28.46 -4.72
CA VAL A 638 -1.91 -29.39 -3.92
C VAL A 638 -0.52 -29.56 -4.54
N TYR A 639 0.51 -29.49 -3.70
CA TYR A 639 1.90 -29.54 -4.12
C TYR A 639 2.62 -30.79 -3.62
N ILE A 640 3.59 -31.27 -4.40
CA ILE A 640 4.65 -32.18 -3.92
C ILE A 640 5.97 -31.42 -3.95
N ASN A 641 6.66 -31.38 -2.81
CA ASN A 641 7.96 -30.71 -2.63
C ASN A 641 7.97 -29.23 -3.03
N ARG A 642 6.86 -28.52 -2.79
CA ARG A 642 6.69 -27.08 -3.03
C ARG A 642 5.57 -26.52 -2.15
N ALA A 643 5.57 -25.21 -1.94
CA ALA A 643 4.47 -24.46 -1.32
C ALA A 643 4.47 -22.99 -1.83
N ASP A 644 3.48 -22.20 -1.40
CA ASP A 644 3.38 -20.73 -1.58
C ASP A 644 3.67 -20.25 -3.02
N TYR A 645 3.16 -20.96 -4.04
CA TYR A 645 3.43 -20.65 -5.44
C TYR A 645 2.21 -20.76 -6.36
N PRO A 646 1.48 -19.66 -6.58
CA PRO A 646 0.38 -19.61 -7.56
C PRO A 646 0.93 -19.57 -8.99
N SER A 647 0.91 -20.71 -9.68
CA SER A 647 1.32 -20.81 -11.09
C SER A 647 0.34 -20.06 -11.99
N PRO A 648 0.79 -19.24 -12.96
CA PRO A 648 -0.11 -18.48 -13.83
C PRO A 648 -0.95 -19.37 -14.75
N ASP A 649 -0.45 -20.56 -15.10
CA ASP A 649 -1.06 -21.49 -16.05
C ASP A 649 -2.00 -22.53 -15.44
N LEU A 650 -2.02 -22.64 -14.12
CA LEU A 650 -2.96 -23.46 -13.38
C LEU A 650 -4.07 -22.59 -12.79
N ALA A 651 -5.23 -23.21 -12.57
CA ALA A 651 -6.36 -22.54 -11.95
C ALA A 651 -6.04 -22.24 -10.48
N TRP A 652 -6.27 -21.02 -10.04
CA TRP A 652 -6.22 -20.61 -8.65
C TRP A 652 -7.63 -20.63 -8.07
N ILE A 653 -7.86 -21.58 -7.16
CA ILE A 653 -9.18 -21.97 -6.64
C ILE A 653 -9.04 -22.25 -5.14
N GLY A 654 -10.02 -21.80 -4.35
CA GLY A 654 -10.21 -22.28 -2.98
C GLY A 654 -11.34 -23.30 -2.91
N TRP A 655 -11.13 -24.40 -2.19
CA TRP A 655 -12.16 -25.35 -1.80
C TRP A 655 -12.73 -24.99 -0.43
N LYS A 656 -13.84 -25.63 -0.03
CA LYS A 656 -14.54 -25.38 1.24
C LYS A 656 -14.84 -23.89 1.43
N ASN A 657 -14.47 -23.29 2.56
CA ASN A 657 -14.68 -21.87 2.83
C ASN A 657 -13.56 -20.96 2.26
N SER A 658 -12.55 -21.52 1.57
CA SER A 658 -11.45 -20.73 0.99
C SER A 658 -11.80 -20.04 -0.33
N GLY A 659 -12.97 -20.31 -0.93
CA GLY A 659 -13.35 -19.55 -2.13
C GLY A 659 -14.58 -20.01 -2.86
N LEU A 660 -14.91 -19.23 -3.89
CA LEU A 660 -15.95 -19.49 -4.87
C LEU A 660 -15.52 -18.90 -6.21
N GLY A 661 -15.39 -19.74 -7.22
CA GLY A 661 -14.94 -19.34 -8.55
C GLY A 661 -13.47 -19.67 -8.78
N CYS A 662 -12.87 -19.02 -9.77
CA CYS A 662 -11.54 -19.34 -10.26
C CYS A 662 -10.89 -18.09 -10.82
N THR A 663 -9.61 -17.90 -10.50
CA THR A 663 -8.73 -16.99 -11.25
C THR A 663 -7.59 -17.80 -11.88
N LEU A 664 -6.86 -17.20 -12.81
CA LEU A 664 -5.70 -17.83 -13.49
C LEU A 664 -6.01 -19.10 -14.30
N GLY A 665 -4.97 -19.62 -14.94
CA GLY A 665 -5.03 -20.82 -15.76
C GLY A 665 -6.00 -20.74 -16.95
N PRO A 666 -6.43 -21.89 -17.48
CA PRO A 666 -7.30 -21.94 -18.66
C PRO A 666 -8.71 -21.36 -18.42
N HIS A 667 -9.12 -21.23 -17.16
CA HIS A 667 -10.45 -20.73 -16.77
C HIS A 667 -10.44 -19.27 -16.30
N ALA A 668 -9.31 -18.56 -16.40
CA ALA A 668 -9.11 -17.19 -15.87
C ALA A 668 -10.17 -16.16 -16.30
N PHE A 669 -10.82 -16.36 -17.45
CA PHE A 669 -11.78 -15.41 -18.03
C PHE A 669 -13.23 -15.77 -17.75
N GLU A 670 -13.52 -16.96 -17.23
CA GLU A 670 -14.90 -17.48 -17.14
C GLU A 670 -15.79 -16.63 -16.25
N ALA A 671 -15.24 -16.12 -15.15
CA ALA A 671 -15.96 -15.22 -14.24
C ALA A 671 -16.28 -13.85 -14.86
N PHE A 672 -15.73 -13.50 -16.03
CA PHE A 672 -15.80 -12.15 -16.61
C PHE A 672 -16.64 -12.05 -17.88
N TYR A 673 -17.30 -13.12 -18.29
CA TYR A 673 -18.27 -13.11 -19.38
C TYR A 673 -19.55 -13.86 -19.03
N LYS A 674 -20.61 -13.59 -19.79
CA LYS A 674 -21.84 -14.38 -19.84
C LYS A 674 -22.03 -14.96 -21.23
N LEU A 675 -22.65 -16.14 -21.29
CA LEU A 675 -22.97 -16.81 -22.54
C LEU A 675 -24.27 -16.27 -23.13
N LYS A 676 -24.30 -16.09 -24.45
CA LYS A 676 -25.51 -15.82 -25.22
C LYS A 676 -25.63 -16.83 -26.35
N SER A 677 -26.69 -17.64 -26.31
CA SER A 677 -27.01 -18.60 -27.35
C SER A 677 -27.73 -17.92 -28.52
N PHE A 678 -27.36 -18.31 -29.73
CA PHE A 678 -28.00 -17.88 -30.97
C PHE A 678 -28.49 -19.11 -31.73
N HIS A 679 -29.76 -19.09 -32.13
CA HIS A 679 -30.39 -20.12 -32.94
C HIS A 679 -31.13 -19.44 -34.09
N ILE A 680 -30.59 -19.54 -35.29
CA ILE A 680 -31.04 -18.76 -36.43
C ILE A 680 -31.55 -19.72 -37.48
N ARG A 681 -32.84 -19.62 -37.84
CA ARG A 681 -33.39 -20.28 -39.03
C ARG A 681 -33.01 -19.45 -40.24
N GLU A 682 -32.37 -20.07 -41.23
CA GLU A 682 -31.79 -19.34 -42.36
C GLU A 682 -32.82 -18.89 -43.40
N LYS A 683 -33.97 -19.56 -43.46
CA LYS A 683 -35.08 -19.22 -44.36
C LYS A 683 -36.40 -19.22 -43.59
N GLN A 684 -37.18 -18.15 -43.78
CA GLN A 684 -38.60 -18.14 -43.42
C GLN A 684 -39.34 -18.91 -44.52
N GLY A 685 -40.32 -19.72 -44.12
CA GLY A 685 -41.10 -20.56 -45.04
C GLY A 685 -41.88 -19.74 -46.05
#